data_AF-A0A8G0LL82-F1
#
_entry.id   AF-A0A8G0LL82-F1
#
_cell.length_a   1.000
_cell.length_b   1.000
_cell.length_c   1.000
_cell.angle_alpha   90.00
_cell.angle_beta   90.00
_cell.angle_gamma   90.00
#
_symmetry.space_group_name_H-M   'P 1'
#
loop_
_entity.id
_entity.type
_entity.pdbx_description
1 polymer ?
#
loop_
_entity_poly.entity_id
_entity_poly.type
_entity_poly.pdbx_seq_one_letter_code
_entity_poly.pdbx_strand_id
1 'polypeptide(L)'
;MATLQMLPVVGNLQISDSTANNDVDIAKKLNERLWAEAFSQLRSRLQKKDVKQFQADSFETLQKYVMSQRKIYRDKPVTKLLMRLEPFFERLRSFSGVFETFAQAHDIAGLLWGSIKLVLQLASKFNEIFEKMVVMLEKIDKHLPRFETYIKAFPHSTRISDAALNLYIKIAGFQLDSILFLQRNPLRNLLRGAWASFEATFQKCLAEIQECCDSLDVEAVAANIMSDISRHEELKELLSRREQPVVDKRPKLPCHILHLPRNARFSGRQSILDDLQSALVLPSDKVEQRSVAIAGLGGVGKTQLAAEFIWRNQDKFDIILWTHADTSAKLEKGFLKLAKHLDISDVNPSADTSKVVEAVVHWLSTENYSWLLIFDNVDEGIILQPFWPVCSRGSILVTTRNTSPKATPASISLHLRPLAHDEGRDLLVVSIKEMGQNSIEIDADAAFRLSMVLGGLPLALAQIAGYISTIGCSVEEFLEMFEETQHSSGEIISDLDSTDFNYDYTLATVWDLTLAKLDPKAFFLLQMMAYLDPDCIPEAVFTSPESSKVDLGTDFPKSKVKYFEALKSLCTYDFVRRDAKMKTLSIHRLLQKSVRERLSDSGRPAIFRFVVQLLSAVYPQQKLGMAMDRFWEKCDLFLPQVISVIGHYDWAVETDRPSELDVELTEQSAMELVELLHNATWFMQEKGMFKQLLPIAMIGENILKSIGRAESMLMGELYNTVGNVYLEIGNHQECQEYFTKVKVIREALNPADSPVVANITNNLSLAETALGNYQVAETLSRRVIAIRENLPDDKYAEYKKNTLPINNSNLCRILWVMDKLDEAAEIGERAMALAKNSFGLRSRNTAQATFNLADVRMKQGHPDALKLHLQALVLRKDVLGNHYQTAGSCYKVACLFLERRDLKAARELLEEAVTIYEASFACEGSLARTLVKLSKTVLEMGEEAKAREILTKAIGLLKILLTDLPQEKDMLEKLDSLVPYVDR
;
A
#
# COMPACT_ATOMS: atom_id res chain seq x y z
N MET A 1 -62.57 7.98 -10.31
CA MET A 1 -61.39 8.64 -9.70
C MET A 1 -60.29 7.60 -9.60
N ALA A 2 -59.07 7.74 -10.10
CA ALA A 2 -58.52 8.42 -11.26
C ALA A 2 -57.22 7.65 -11.53
N THR A 3 -57.23 6.87 -12.60
CA THR A 3 -56.16 6.02 -13.10
C THR A 3 -55.11 6.89 -13.79
N LEU A 4 -53.85 6.82 -13.35
CA LEU A 4 -52.70 7.32 -14.11
C LEU A 4 -52.12 6.14 -14.92
N GLN A 5 -52.37 6.16 -16.22
CA GLN A 5 -51.81 5.23 -17.20
C GLN A 5 -50.33 5.55 -17.43
N MET A 6 -49.44 4.59 -17.13
CA MET A 6 -48.12 4.49 -17.75
C MET A 6 -48.22 3.66 -19.04
N LEU A 7 -47.44 4.07 -20.05
CA LEU A 7 -47.35 3.48 -21.40
C LEU A 7 -46.77 2.04 -21.37
N PRO A 8 -47.05 1.21 -22.41
CA PRO A 8 -46.72 -0.21 -22.42
C PRO A 8 -45.25 -0.49 -22.78
N VAL A 9 -44.65 -1.42 -22.02
CA VAL A 9 -43.35 -2.06 -22.28
C VAL A 9 -43.46 -2.95 -23.52
N VAL A 10 -42.56 -2.76 -24.50
CA VAL A 10 -42.49 -3.56 -25.73
C VAL A 10 -41.70 -4.85 -25.48
N GLY A 11 -42.42 -5.97 -25.54
CA GLY A 11 -42.10 -7.20 -26.30
C GLY A 11 -40.73 -7.88 -26.15
N ASN A 12 -40.77 -9.06 -25.51
CA ASN A 12 -39.75 -10.12 -25.55
C ASN A 12 -39.11 -10.32 -26.94
N LEU A 13 -37.78 -10.28 -26.99
CA LEU A 13 -36.96 -10.86 -28.06
C LEU A 13 -36.03 -11.90 -27.42
N GLN A 14 -36.23 -13.17 -27.76
CA GLN A 14 -35.24 -14.22 -27.51
C GLN A 14 -34.03 -13.95 -28.39
N ILE A 15 -32.84 -13.88 -27.79
CA ILE A 15 -31.57 -13.71 -28.52
C ILE A 15 -30.65 -14.88 -28.17
N SER A 16 -30.27 -15.63 -29.19
CA SER A 16 -29.22 -16.65 -29.19
C SER A 16 -27.84 -16.00 -29.32
N ASP A 17 -26.85 -16.59 -28.64
CA ASP A 17 -25.45 -16.15 -28.48
C ASP A 17 -24.78 -15.53 -29.73
N SER A 18 -24.64 -14.20 -29.75
CA SER A 18 -23.62 -13.42 -30.50
C SER A 18 -23.79 -11.89 -30.27
N THR A 19 -23.61 -11.39 -29.03
CA THR A 19 -24.25 -10.12 -28.62
C THR A 19 -23.40 -8.87 -28.39
N ALA A 20 -22.06 -8.87 -28.52
CA ALA A 20 -21.31 -7.63 -28.22
C ALA A 20 -21.54 -6.47 -29.23
N ASN A 21 -21.73 -6.76 -30.53
CA ASN A 21 -21.92 -5.72 -31.56
C ASN A 21 -23.40 -5.37 -31.84
N ASN A 22 -24.34 -6.26 -31.56
CA ASN A 22 -25.77 -6.02 -31.78
C ASN A 22 -26.40 -5.19 -30.65
N ASP A 23 -25.93 -5.34 -29.41
CA ASP A 23 -26.46 -4.59 -28.27
C ASP A 23 -26.13 -3.09 -28.34
N VAL A 24 -24.97 -2.73 -28.91
CA VAL A 24 -24.58 -1.32 -29.15
C VAL A 24 -25.49 -0.68 -30.19
N ASP A 25 -25.84 -1.39 -31.26
CA ASP A 25 -26.69 -0.85 -32.34
C ASP A 25 -28.17 -0.77 -31.93
N ILE A 26 -28.64 -1.70 -31.08
CA ILE A 26 -29.97 -1.66 -30.47
C ILE A 26 -30.07 -0.53 -29.43
N ALA A 27 -29.08 -0.40 -28.53
CA ALA A 27 -29.04 0.68 -27.55
C ALA A 27 -28.97 2.05 -28.24
N LYS A 28 -28.19 2.18 -29.32
CA LYS A 28 -28.10 3.40 -30.13
C LYS A 28 -29.45 3.75 -30.77
N LYS A 29 -30.13 2.79 -31.40
CA LYS A 29 -31.48 2.99 -31.98
C LYS A 29 -32.55 3.30 -30.93
N LEU A 30 -32.47 2.67 -29.75
CA LEU A 30 -33.38 2.94 -28.64
C LEU A 30 -33.18 4.35 -28.09
N ASN A 31 -31.92 4.77 -27.94
CA ASN A 31 -31.54 6.11 -27.53
C ASN A 31 -32.06 7.14 -28.55
N GLU A 32 -31.78 6.97 -29.85
CA GLU A 32 -32.30 7.81 -30.94
C GLU A 32 -33.83 7.98 -30.89
N ARG A 33 -34.57 6.93 -30.54
CA ARG A 33 -36.02 6.97 -30.38
C ARG A 33 -36.47 7.76 -29.14
N LEU A 34 -35.83 7.55 -27.99
CA LEU A 34 -36.11 8.30 -26.75
C LEU A 34 -35.88 9.81 -26.97
N TRP A 35 -34.80 10.17 -27.66
CA TRP A 35 -34.54 11.54 -28.08
C TRP A 35 -35.68 12.08 -28.97
N ALA A 36 -36.06 11.36 -30.02
CA ALA A 36 -37.13 11.78 -30.93
C ALA A 36 -38.49 11.98 -30.22
N GLU A 37 -38.83 11.11 -29.25
CA GLU A 37 -40.08 11.21 -28.48
C GLU A 37 -40.09 12.42 -27.53
N ALA A 38 -39.01 12.63 -26.77
CA ALA A 38 -38.87 13.80 -25.89
C ALA A 38 -38.97 15.13 -26.68
N PHE A 39 -38.36 15.18 -27.87
CA PHE A 39 -38.43 16.36 -28.74
C PHE A 39 -39.79 16.54 -29.40
N SER A 40 -40.46 15.47 -29.80
CA SER A 40 -41.83 15.54 -30.31
C SER A 40 -42.77 16.16 -29.27
N GLN A 41 -42.61 15.79 -28.00
CA GLN A 41 -43.35 16.40 -26.90
C GLN A 41 -43.05 17.89 -26.75
N LEU A 42 -41.78 18.30 -26.73
CA LEU A 42 -41.40 19.71 -26.67
C LEU A 42 -41.95 20.51 -27.86
N ARG A 43 -41.90 19.93 -29.07
CA ARG A 43 -42.41 20.55 -30.31
C ARG A 43 -43.93 20.70 -30.33
N SER A 44 -44.66 19.76 -29.74
CA SER A 44 -46.12 19.80 -29.66
C SER A 44 -46.66 21.02 -28.87
N ARG A 45 -45.83 21.59 -27.99
CA ARG A 45 -46.16 22.76 -27.15
C ARG A 45 -46.03 24.09 -27.90
N LEU A 46 -45.52 24.09 -29.14
CA LEU A 46 -45.23 25.29 -29.93
C LEU A 46 -46.27 25.54 -31.03
N GLN A 47 -46.54 26.82 -31.34
CA GLN A 47 -47.36 27.18 -32.50
C GLN A 47 -46.61 26.91 -33.81
N LYS A 48 -47.32 26.51 -34.89
CA LYS A 48 -46.72 26.23 -36.21
C LYS A 48 -45.82 27.35 -36.77
N LYS A 49 -46.11 28.61 -36.44
CA LYS A 49 -45.30 29.76 -36.86
C LYS A 49 -43.96 29.84 -36.11
N ASP A 50 -43.96 29.48 -34.83
CA ASP A 50 -42.78 29.56 -33.95
C ASP A 50 -41.83 28.38 -34.28
N VAL A 51 -42.37 27.20 -34.60
CA VAL A 51 -41.61 26.02 -35.06
C VAL A 51 -40.72 26.31 -36.28
N LYS A 52 -41.22 27.08 -37.26
CA LYS A 52 -40.44 27.47 -38.45
C LYS A 52 -39.34 28.48 -38.13
N GLN A 53 -39.54 29.31 -37.11
CA GLN A 53 -38.57 30.30 -36.67
C GLN A 53 -37.43 29.66 -35.87
N PHE A 54 -37.71 28.58 -35.11
CA PHE A 54 -36.70 27.83 -34.36
C PHE A 54 -35.74 27.00 -35.22
N GLN A 55 -36.19 26.43 -36.34
CA GLN A 55 -35.34 25.58 -37.20
C GLN A 55 -34.24 26.35 -37.96
N ALA A 56 -34.30 27.69 -38.02
CA ALA A 56 -33.38 28.51 -38.80
C ALA A 56 -32.31 29.24 -37.97
N ASP A 57 -32.41 29.20 -36.64
CA ASP A 57 -31.58 30.02 -35.75
C ASP A 57 -30.39 29.24 -35.19
N SER A 58 -29.17 29.63 -35.59
CA SER A 58 -27.91 29.10 -35.04
C SER A 58 -27.39 29.93 -33.85
N PHE A 59 -26.37 29.42 -33.15
CA PHE A 59 -25.64 30.16 -32.13
C PHE A 59 -25.16 31.54 -32.64
N GLU A 60 -24.61 31.60 -33.86
CA GLU A 60 -24.17 32.85 -34.49
C GLU A 60 -25.33 33.83 -34.70
N THR A 61 -26.54 33.31 -34.91
CA THR A 61 -27.74 34.12 -35.13
C THR A 61 -28.26 34.71 -33.82
N LEU A 62 -28.20 33.94 -32.72
CA LEU A 62 -28.45 34.44 -31.36
C LEU A 62 -27.40 35.49 -30.97
N GLN A 63 -26.12 35.25 -31.23
CA GLN A 63 -25.04 36.18 -30.90
C GLN A 63 -25.18 37.51 -31.65
N LYS A 64 -25.49 37.46 -32.96
CA LYS A 64 -25.82 38.66 -33.75
C LYS A 64 -27.01 39.43 -33.17
N TYR A 65 -28.05 38.72 -32.72
CA TYR A 65 -29.21 39.35 -32.09
C TYR A 65 -28.84 40.04 -30.77
N VAL A 66 -28.13 39.36 -29.86
CA VAL A 66 -27.64 39.94 -28.60
C VAL A 66 -26.78 41.19 -28.85
N MET A 67 -25.88 41.14 -29.84
CA MET A 67 -25.07 42.28 -30.26
C MET A 67 -25.90 43.46 -30.80
N SER A 68 -26.97 43.18 -31.55
CA SER A 68 -27.89 44.22 -32.03
C SER A 68 -28.66 44.90 -30.89
N GLN A 69 -29.12 44.14 -29.90
CA GLN A 69 -29.80 44.68 -28.72
C GLN A 69 -28.84 45.55 -27.89
N ARG A 70 -27.56 45.14 -27.77
CA ARG A 70 -26.52 45.94 -27.13
C ARG A 70 -26.39 47.33 -27.74
N LYS A 71 -26.44 47.44 -29.08
CA LYS A 71 -26.40 48.73 -29.79
C LYS A 71 -27.65 49.59 -29.53
N ILE A 72 -28.80 48.96 -29.32
CA ILE A 72 -30.09 49.63 -29.03
C ILE A 72 -30.12 50.18 -27.59
N TYR A 73 -29.61 49.43 -26.61
CA TYR A 73 -29.66 49.81 -25.19
C TYR A 73 -28.49 50.66 -24.70
N ARG A 74 -27.35 50.71 -25.42
CA ARG A 74 -26.14 51.52 -25.15
C ARG A 74 -25.73 51.55 -23.66
N ASP A 75 -26.02 52.65 -22.96
CA ASP A 75 -25.55 52.95 -21.58
C ASP A 75 -26.49 52.46 -20.47
N LYS A 76 -27.56 51.73 -20.80
CA LYS A 76 -28.50 51.21 -19.80
C LYS A 76 -27.93 50.00 -19.03
N PRO A 77 -28.36 49.76 -17.77
CA PRO A 77 -27.91 48.62 -16.94
C PRO A 77 -28.02 47.26 -17.66
N VAL A 78 -29.05 47.12 -18.50
CA VAL A 78 -29.33 45.97 -19.36
C VAL A 78 -28.13 45.59 -20.26
N THR A 79 -27.35 46.55 -20.73
CA THR A 79 -26.17 46.28 -21.58
C THR A 79 -25.08 45.52 -20.81
N LYS A 80 -24.88 45.82 -19.52
CA LYS A 80 -23.91 45.09 -18.68
C LYS A 80 -24.38 43.67 -18.38
N LEU A 81 -25.69 43.48 -18.21
CA LEU A 81 -26.29 42.16 -17.98
C LEU A 81 -26.16 41.25 -19.20
N LEU A 82 -26.36 41.78 -20.40
CA LEU A 82 -26.18 41.00 -21.63
C LEU A 82 -24.73 40.50 -21.82
N MET A 83 -23.72 41.29 -21.41
CA MET A 83 -22.32 40.84 -21.46
C MET A 83 -22.01 39.69 -20.49
N ARG A 84 -22.78 39.55 -19.41
CA ARG A 84 -22.63 38.45 -18.44
C ARG A 84 -23.17 37.12 -18.94
N LEU A 85 -23.94 37.11 -20.04
CA LEU A 85 -24.47 35.89 -20.65
C LEU A 85 -23.47 35.22 -21.62
N GLU A 86 -22.37 35.87 -22.00
CA GLU A 86 -21.40 35.27 -22.93
C GLU A 86 -20.82 33.93 -22.39
N PRO A 87 -20.39 33.83 -21.12
CA PRO A 87 -19.93 32.56 -20.56
C PRO A 87 -21.01 31.47 -20.53
N PHE A 88 -22.27 31.86 -20.32
CA PHE A 88 -23.42 30.95 -20.38
C PHE A 88 -23.57 30.38 -21.79
N PHE A 89 -23.53 31.22 -22.82
CA PHE A 89 -23.68 30.73 -24.18
C PHE A 89 -22.53 29.84 -24.64
N GLU A 90 -21.28 30.14 -24.27
CA GLU A 90 -20.14 29.27 -24.59
C GLU A 90 -20.23 27.91 -23.89
N ARG A 91 -20.63 27.85 -22.62
CA ARG A 91 -20.88 26.56 -21.93
C ARG A 91 -22.00 25.77 -22.58
N LEU A 92 -23.10 26.43 -22.92
CA LEU A 92 -24.25 25.82 -23.56
C LEU A 92 -23.90 25.35 -25.00
N ARG A 93 -22.94 26.00 -25.65
CA ARG A 93 -22.41 25.62 -26.98
C ARG A 93 -21.54 24.38 -26.91
N SER A 94 -20.63 24.31 -25.95
CA SER A 94 -19.87 23.08 -25.70
C SER A 94 -20.81 21.91 -25.40
N PHE A 95 -21.85 22.15 -24.60
CA PHE A 95 -22.91 21.17 -24.31
C PHE A 95 -23.68 20.77 -25.59
N SER A 96 -24.20 21.73 -26.35
CA SER A 96 -24.96 21.45 -27.59
C SER A 96 -24.12 20.74 -28.65
N GLY A 97 -22.84 21.09 -28.79
CA GLY A 97 -21.92 20.48 -29.76
C GLY A 97 -21.65 19.00 -29.45
N VAL A 98 -21.55 18.64 -28.17
CA VAL A 98 -21.46 17.23 -27.74
C VAL A 98 -22.74 16.48 -28.15
N PHE A 99 -23.94 17.07 -27.99
CA PHE A 99 -25.18 16.42 -28.44
C PHE A 99 -25.31 16.34 -29.96
N GLU A 100 -24.98 17.39 -30.69
CA GLU A 100 -25.10 17.40 -32.15
C GLU A 100 -24.25 16.30 -32.79
N THR A 101 -23.05 16.08 -32.24
CA THR A 101 -22.12 15.04 -32.70
C THR A 101 -22.70 13.63 -32.51
N PHE A 102 -23.48 13.40 -31.45
CA PHE A 102 -24.00 12.08 -31.09
C PHE A 102 -25.43 11.79 -31.57
N ALA A 103 -26.34 12.76 -31.47
CA ALA A 103 -27.74 12.59 -31.85
C ALA A 103 -27.97 12.70 -33.37
N GLN A 104 -26.96 13.09 -34.16
CA GLN A 104 -27.04 13.35 -35.61
C GLN A 104 -28.22 14.26 -36.01
N ALA A 105 -28.67 15.12 -35.11
CA ALA A 105 -29.91 15.86 -35.25
C ALA A 105 -29.65 17.36 -35.07
N HIS A 106 -29.28 18.01 -36.17
CA HIS A 106 -29.05 19.47 -36.25
C HIS A 106 -30.29 20.32 -35.87
N ASP A 107 -31.50 19.76 -36.01
CA ASP A 107 -32.75 20.43 -35.63
C ASP A 107 -32.85 20.70 -34.10
N ILE A 108 -32.08 19.99 -33.27
CA ILE A 108 -32.15 20.06 -31.80
C ILE A 108 -31.49 21.33 -31.25
N ALA A 109 -30.32 21.70 -31.78
CA ALA A 109 -29.62 22.90 -31.34
C ALA A 109 -30.39 24.17 -31.76
N GLY A 110 -31.02 24.16 -32.94
CA GLY A 110 -31.88 25.26 -33.39
C GLY A 110 -33.03 25.54 -32.42
N LEU A 111 -33.60 24.50 -31.82
CA LEU A 111 -34.68 24.64 -30.84
C LEU A 111 -34.21 25.32 -29.53
N LEU A 112 -32.97 25.05 -29.10
CA LEU A 112 -32.36 25.69 -27.93
C LEU A 112 -31.99 27.15 -28.22
N TRP A 113 -31.25 27.40 -29.30
CA TRP A 113 -30.79 28.74 -29.65
C TRP A 113 -31.93 29.67 -30.06
N GLY A 114 -32.86 29.16 -30.87
CA GLY A 114 -34.04 29.89 -31.28
C GLY A 114 -34.99 30.19 -30.12
N SER A 115 -35.15 29.27 -29.15
CA SER A 115 -36.00 29.52 -27.98
C SER A 115 -35.43 30.61 -27.07
N ILE A 116 -34.13 30.57 -26.76
CA ILE A 116 -33.45 31.64 -26.01
C ILE A 116 -33.58 32.99 -26.73
N LYS A 117 -33.33 33.00 -28.05
CA LYS A 117 -33.47 34.22 -28.87
C LYS A 117 -34.88 34.78 -28.80
N LEU A 118 -35.91 33.93 -28.91
CA LEU A 118 -37.30 34.35 -28.86
C LEU A 118 -37.72 34.85 -27.48
N VAL A 119 -37.26 34.20 -26.40
CA VAL A 119 -37.45 34.70 -25.02
C VAL A 119 -36.92 36.13 -24.90
N LEU A 120 -35.69 36.36 -25.37
CA LEU A 120 -35.08 37.69 -25.34
C LEU A 120 -35.82 38.68 -26.24
N GLN A 121 -36.32 38.27 -27.41
CA GLN A 121 -37.13 39.11 -28.30
C GLN A 121 -38.45 39.53 -27.67
N LEU A 122 -39.19 38.60 -27.08
CA LEU A 122 -40.47 38.88 -26.45
C LEU A 122 -40.29 39.75 -25.20
N ALA A 123 -39.26 39.47 -24.40
CA ALA A 123 -38.96 40.23 -23.20
C ALA A 123 -38.44 41.66 -23.48
N SER A 124 -37.77 41.89 -24.62
CA SER A 124 -37.19 43.21 -24.98
C SER A 124 -38.24 44.34 -25.07
N LYS A 125 -39.52 43.98 -25.25
CA LYS A 125 -40.66 44.91 -25.23
C LYS A 125 -40.88 45.55 -23.85
N PHE A 126 -40.29 44.99 -22.79
CA PHE A 126 -40.45 45.43 -21.40
C PHE A 126 -39.10 45.40 -20.65
N ASN A 127 -38.45 46.55 -20.49
CA ASN A 127 -37.10 46.64 -19.90
C ASN A 127 -36.93 45.91 -18.55
N GLU A 128 -37.91 46.04 -17.63
CA GLU A 128 -37.87 45.40 -16.31
C GLU A 128 -37.96 43.86 -16.38
N ILE A 129 -38.75 43.34 -17.33
CA ILE A 129 -38.91 41.89 -17.52
C ILE A 129 -37.69 41.32 -18.24
N PHE A 130 -37.15 42.05 -19.21
CA PHE A 130 -35.93 41.68 -19.91
C PHE A 130 -34.76 41.49 -18.94
N GLU A 131 -34.56 42.44 -18.02
CA GLU A 131 -33.55 42.34 -16.96
C GLU A 131 -33.73 41.08 -16.09
N LYS A 132 -34.96 40.79 -15.64
CA LYS A 132 -35.23 39.60 -14.84
C LYS A 132 -35.00 38.30 -15.60
N MET A 133 -35.36 38.22 -16.88
CA MET A 133 -35.11 37.02 -17.71
C MET A 133 -33.61 36.77 -17.89
N VAL A 134 -32.81 37.83 -18.09
CA VAL A 134 -31.35 37.71 -18.17
C VAL A 134 -30.77 37.19 -16.85
N VAL A 135 -31.25 37.66 -15.70
CA VAL A 135 -30.83 37.15 -14.38
C VAL A 135 -31.23 35.68 -14.18
N MET A 136 -32.40 35.26 -14.65
CA MET A 136 -32.83 33.86 -14.58
C MET A 136 -31.92 32.94 -15.41
N LEU A 137 -31.54 33.36 -16.63
CA LEU A 137 -30.58 32.62 -17.46
C LEU A 137 -29.20 32.54 -16.81
N GLU A 138 -28.73 33.61 -16.18
CA GLU A 138 -27.45 33.62 -15.43
C GLU A 138 -27.49 32.71 -14.19
N LYS A 139 -28.65 32.55 -13.55
CA LYS A 139 -28.79 31.59 -12.45
C LYS A 139 -28.68 30.15 -12.95
N ILE A 140 -29.34 29.80 -14.06
CA ILE A 140 -29.22 28.47 -14.67
C ILE A 140 -27.74 28.17 -14.97
N ASP A 141 -27.03 29.13 -15.56
CA ASP A 141 -25.61 29.01 -15.89
C ASP A 141 -24.72 28.58 -14.72
N LYS A 142 -24.93 29.14 -13.52
CA LYS A 142 -24.15 28.79 -12.33
C LYS A 142 -24.34 27.37 -11.84
N HIS A 143 -25.46 26.75 -12.20
CA HIS A 143 -25.82 25.38 -11.83
C HIS A 143 -25.48 24.36 -12.92
N LEU A 144 -25.01 24.80 -14.10
CA LEU A 144 -24.59 23.88 -15.16
C LEU A 144 -23.23 23.24 -14.83
N PRO A 145 -23.08 21.93 -15.04
CA PRO A 145 -21.87 21.20 -14.69
C PRO A 145 -20.74 21.45 -15.70
N ARG A 146 -19.51 21.09 -15.33
CA ARG A 146 -18.33 21.28 -16.20
C ARG A 146 -18.22 20.13 -17.20
N PHE A 147 -18.96 20.21 -18.30
CA PHE A 147 -19.14 19.10 -19.25
C PHE A 147 -17.87 18.49 -19.85
N GLU A 148 -16.76 19.24 -19.89
CA GLU A 148 -15.45 18.73 -20.34
C GLU A 148 -14.98 17.48 -19.57
N THR A 149 -15.40 17.32 -18.31
CA THR A 149 -15.03 16.15 -17.49
C THR A 149 -15.78 14.87 -17.85
N TYR A 150 -16.87 14.94 -18.63
CA TYR A 150 -17.71 13.78 -18.97
C TYR A 150 -17.51 13.29 -20.40
N ILE A 151 -16.82 14.05 -21.25
CA ILE A 151 -16.62 13.78 -22.69
C ILE A 151 -15.99 12.40 -22.94
N LYS A 152 -15.19 11.87 -22.01
CA LYS A 152 -14.54 10.55 -22.18
C LYS A 152 -15.51 9.37 -21.97
N ALA A 153 -16.47 9.52 -21.07
CA ALA A 153 -17.44 8.47 -20.73
C ALA A 153 -18.72 8.58 -21.59
N PHE A 154 -19.04 9.79 -22.04
CA PHE A 154 -20.04 10.06 -23.06
C PHE A 154 -19.47 9.66 -24.42
N PRO A 155 -20.07 8.78 -25.25
CA PRO A 155 -21.46 8.29 -25.34
C PRO A 155 -21.66 6.83 -24.85
N HIS A 156 -20.63 6.22 -24.28
CA HIS A 156 -20.58 4.78 -24.02
C HIS A 156 -21.51 4.36 -22.88
N SER A 157 -21.90 5.32 -22.02
CA SER A 157 -22.90 5.12 -20.98
C SER A 157 -24.27 5.66 -21.41
N THR A 158 -25.26 4.76 -21.51
CA THR A 158 -26.67 5.11 -21.73
C THR A 158 -27.20 5.99 -20.60
N ARG A 159 -26.75 5.78 -19.36
CA ARG A 159 -27.17 6.57 -18.19
C ARG A 159 -26.70 8.01 -18.25
N ILE A 160 -25.45 8.27 -18.66
CA ILE A 160 -24.99 9.65 -18.86
C ILE A 160 -25.78 10.29 -20.00
N SER A 161 -26.09 9.53 -21.06
CA SER A 161 -26.94 9.99 -22.16
C SER A 161 -28.34 10.40 -21.69
N ASP A 162 -28.99 9.56 -20.87
CA ASP A 162 -30.32 9.82 -20.32
C ASP A 162 -30.32 10.99 -19.33
N ALA A 163 -29.33 11.08 -18.44
CA ALA A 163 -29.18 12.20 -17.52
C ALA A 163 -28.94 13.52 -18.26
N ALA A 164 -28.12 13.49 -19.31
CA ALA A 164 -27.85 14.63 -20.17
C ALA A 164 -29.10 15.04 -20.99
N LEU A 165 -29.89 14.08 -21.48
CA LEU A 165 -31.19 14.31 -22.12
C LEU A 165 -32.16 15.00 -21.16
N ASN A 166 -32.30 14.47 -19.94
CA ASN A 166 -33.19 15.04 -18.94
C ASN A 166 -32.81 16.50 -18.63
N LEU A 167 -31.52 16.77 -18.42
CA LEU A 167 -31.02 18.13 -18.24
C LEU A 167 -31.39 19.04 -19.43
N TYR A 168 -31.22 18.55 -20.66
CA TYR A 168 -31.57 19.28 -21.88
C TYR A 168 -33.07 19.57 -21.97
N ILE A 169 -33.93 18.58 -21.65
CA ILE A 169 -35.39 18.74 -21.62
C ILE A 169 -35.79 19.81 -20.60
N LYS A 170 -35.19 19.84 -19.41
CA LYS A 170 -35.52 20.83 -18.37
C LYS A 170 -35.16 22.25 -18.81
N ILE A 171 -33.97 22.43 -19.39
CA ILE A 171 -33.54 23.74 -19.91
C ILE A 171 -34.46 24.18 -21.05
N ALA A 172 -34.71 23.33 -22.04
CA ALA A 172 -35.58 23.65 -23.17
C ALA A 172 -37.04 23.90 -22.73
N GLY A 173 -37.54 23.10 -21.79
CA GLY A 173 -38.88 23.24 -21.20
C GLY A 173 -39.06 24.61 -20.53
N PHE A 174 -38.06 25.08 -19.78
CA PHE A 174 -38.09 26.42 -19.18
C PHE A 174 -38.12 27.54 -20.23
N GLN A 175 -37.34 27.42 -21.31
CA GLN A 175 -37.38 28.41 -22.39
C GLN A 175 -38.77 28.46 -23.05
N LEU A 176 -39.43 27.31 -23.19
CA LEU A 176 -40.79 27.23 -23.73
C LEU A 176 -41.83 27.83 -22.79
N ASP A 177 -41.75 27.52 -21.49
CA ASP A 177 -42.63 28.11 -20.47
C ASP A 177 -42.46 29.63 -20.41
N SER A 178 -41.23 30.11 -20.57
CA SER A 178 -40.90 31.53 -20.70
C SER A 178 -41.58 32.18 -21.90
N ILE A 179 -41.51 31.55 -23.08
CA ILE A 179 -42.18 32.04 -24.30
C ILE A 179 -43.70 32.09 -24.11
N LEU A 180 -44.30 31.00 -23.61
CA LEU A 180 -45.74 30.89 -23.40
C LEU A 180 -46.23 31.91 -22.38
N PHE A 181 -45.49 32.14 -21.29
CA PHE A 181 -45.80 33.15 -20.29
C PHE A 181 -45.80 34.56 -20.88
N LEU A 182 -44.77 34.91 -21.65
CA LEU A 182 -44.64 36.21 -22.30
C LEU A 182 -45.71 36.43 -23.39
N GLN A 183 -46.10 35.39 -24.11
CA GLN A 183 -47.14 35.46 -25.14
C GLN A 183 -48.56 35.60 -24.54
N ARG A 184 -48.86 34.89 -23.44
CA ARG A 184 -50.16 34.96 -22.75
C ARG A 184 -50.41 36.30 -22.06
N ASN A 185 -49.35 37.04 -21.76
CA ASN A 185 -49.42 38.32 -21.06
C ASN A 185 -48.82 39.46 -21.93
N PRO A 186 -49.50 39.90 -23.00
CA PRO A 186 -48.95 40.89 -23.92
C PRO A 186 -48.94 42.33 -23.36
N LEU A 187 -49.59 42.59 -22.22
CA LEU A 187 -49.70 43.90 -21.58
C LEU A 187 -48.86 43.97 -20.29
N ARG A 188 -48.20 45.11 -20.08
CA ARG A 188 -47.28 45.35 -18.94
C ARG A 188 -47.89 45.07 -17.57
N ASN A 189 -49.16 45.43 -17.36
CA ASN A 189 -49.84 45.26 -16.07
C ASN A 189 -50.20 43.79 -15.77
N LEU A 190 -50.56 43.02 -16.80
CA LEU A 190 -50.81 41.58 -16.68
C LEU A 190 -49.52 40.81 -16.38
N LEU A 191 -48.41 41.17 -17.04
CA LEU A 191 -47.09 40.60 -16.76
C LEU A 191 -46.66 40.83 -15.31
N ARG A 192 -46.81 42.06 -14.80
CA ARG A 192 -46.46 42.36 -13.40
C ARG A 192 -47.29 41.55 -12.40
N GLY A 193 -48.60 41.41 -12.63
CA GLY A 193 -49.48 40.65 -11.74
C GLY A 193 -49.21 39.15 -11.73
N ALA A 194 -48.83 38.57 -12.86
CA ALA A 194 -48.56 37.13 -12.99
C ALA A 194 -47.10 36.73 -12.70
N TRP A 195 -46.18 37.70 -12.53
CA TRP A 195 -44.74 37.45 -12.42
C TRP A 195 -44.35 36.58 -11.23
N ALA A 196 -44.95 36.79 -10.05
CA ALA A 196 -44.60 36.03 -8.85
C ALA A 196 -44.86 34.52 -9.02
N SER A 197 -45.94 34.16 -9.73
CA SER A 197 -46.26 32.77 -10.06
C SER A 197 -45.27 32.16 -11.06
N PHE A 198 -44.83 32.95 -12.04
CA PHE A 198 -43.78 32.52 -12.97
C PHE A 198 -42.42 32.34 -12.27
N GLU A 199 -42.07 33.22 -11.33
CA GLU A 199 -40.84 33.14 -10.57
C GLU A 199 -40.78 31.90 -9.65
N ALA A 200 -41.91 31.51 -9.05
CA ALA A 200 -42.02 30.23 -8.34
C ALA A 200 -41.81 29.01 -9.26
N THR A 201 -42.33 29.09 -10.49
CA THR A 201 -42.13 28.05 -11.52
C THR A 201 -40.65 27.96 -11.92
N PHE A 202 -39.97 29.11 -12.03
CA PHE A 202 -38.53 29.16 -12.27
C PHE A 202 -37.72 28.54 -11.12
N GLN A 203 -38.04 28.84 -9.85
CA GLN A 203 -37.34 28.23 -8.72
C GLN A 203 -37.48 26.70 -8.70
N LYS A 204 -38.67 26.18 -9.03
CA LYS A 204 -38.89 24.74 -9.19
C LYS A 204 -38.02 24.17 -10.30
N CYS A 205 -37.99 24.83 -11.46
CA CYS A 205 -37.16 24.39 -12.58
C CYS A 205 -35.66 24.42 -12.24
N LEU A 206 -35.19 25.42 -11.50
CA LEU A 206 -33.80 25.52 -11.05
C LEU A 206 -33.41 24.34 -10.15
N ALA A 207 -34.29 23.94 -9.24
CA ALA A 207 -34.10 22.76 -8.39
C ALA A 207 -34.04 21.46 -9.23
N GLU A 208 -34.94 21.31 -10.20
CA GLU A 208 -34.94 20.16 -11.12
C GLU A 208 -33.68 20.11 -12.00
N ILE A 209 -33.17 21.28 -12.43
CA ILE A 209 -31.90 21.39 -13.16
C ILE A 209 -30.74 20.94 -12.27
N GLN A 210 -30.67 21.42 -11.03
CA GLN A 210 -29.63 21.03 -10.09
C GLN A 210 -29.64 19.52 -9.83
N GLU A 211 -30.81 18.92 -9.63
CA GLU A 211 -30.97 17.46 -9.47
C GLU A 211 -30.47 16.69 -10.71
N CYS A 212 -30.76 17.17 -11.92
CA CYS A 212 -30.25 16.57 -13.15
C CYS A 212 -28.71 16.69 -13.24
N CYS A 213 -28.14 17.82 -12.81
CA CYS A 213 -26.69 18.03 -12.79
C CYS A 213 -25.99 17.10 -11.78
N ASP A 214 -26.55 16.93 -10.59
CA ASP A 214 -26.02 16.04 -9.57
C ASP A 214 -26.12 14.57 -10.00
N SER A 215 -27.23 14.19 -10.65
CA SER A 215 -27.38 12.88 -11.29
C SER A 215 -26.31 12.67 -12.37
N LEU A 216 -26.08 13.65 -13.23
CA LEU A 216 -25.06 13.57 -14.29
C LEU A 216 -23.64 13.41 -13.72
N ASP A 217 -23.31 14.16 -12.66
CA ASP A 217 -22.04 14.05 -11.93
C ASP A 217 -21.81 12.64 -11.40
N VAL A 218 -22.82 12.07 -10.74
CA VAL A 218 -22.78 10.72 -10.17
C VAL A 218 -22.54 9.68 -11.26
N GLU A 219 -23.31 9.75 -12.35
CA GLU A 219 -23.19 8.80 -13.47
C GLU A 219 -21.84 8.93 -14.17
N ALA A 220 -21.27 10.13 -14.25
CA ALA A 220 -19.97 10.31 -14.87
C ALA A 220 -18.81 9.82 -14.00
N VAL A 221 -18.84 10.05 -12.69
CA VAL A 221 -17.83 9.48 -11.77
C VAL A 221 -17.95 7.96 -11.75
N ALA A 222 -19.17 7.43 -11.69
CA ALA A 222 -19.45 6.00 -11.80
C ALA A 222 -18.88 5.43 -13.10
N ALA A 223 -19.18 6.03 -14.26
CA ALA A 223 -18.69 5.57 -15.55
C ALA A 223 -17.17 5.69 -15.70
N ASN A 224 -16.52 6.67 -15.08
CA ASN A 224 -15.06 6.75 -15.08
C ASN A 224 -14.43 5.62 -14.24
N ILE A 225 -14.95 5.38 -13.03
CA ILE A 225 -14.50 4.28 -12.17
C ILE A 225 -14.75 2.94 -12.86
N MET A 226 -15.94 2.75 -13.43
CA MET A 226 -16.29 1.57 -14.21
C MET A 226 -15.44 1.44 -15.47
N SER A 227 -15.16 2.52 -16.19
CA SER A 227 -14.24 2.46 -17.33
C SER A 227 -12.83 2.07 -16.90
N ASP A 228 -12.38 2.45 -15.71
CA ASP A 228 -11.05 2.06 -15.21
C ASP A 228 -11.05 0.60 -14.72
N ILE A 229 -12.14 0.11 -14.12
CA ILE A 229 -12.31 -1.29 -13.69
C ILE A 229 -12.55 -2.22 -14.88
N SER A 230 -13.49 -1.90 -15.77
CA SER A 230 -13.74 -2.63 -17.01
C SER A 230 -12.55 -2.55 -17.97
N ARG A 231 -11.73 -1.47 -17.98
CA ARG A 231 -10.44 -1.51 -18.69
C ARG A 231 -9.51 -2.54 -18.08
N HIS A 232 -9.48 -2.66 -16.75
CA HIS A 232 -8.72 -3.69 -16.05
C HIS A 232 -9.22 -5.10 -16.38
N GLU A 233 -10.54 -5.27 -16.52
CA GLU A 233 -11.17 -6.56 -16.79
C GLU A 233 -11.14 -6.93 -18.28
N GLU A 234 -11.35 -6.00 -19.20
CA GLU A 234 -11.08 -6.17 -20.64
C GLU A 234 -9.59 -6.40 -20.87
N LEU A 235 -8.68 -5.77 -20.09
CA LEU A 235 -7.27 -6.16 -20.08
C LEU A 235 -7.11 -7.61 -19.63
N LYS A 236 -7.70 -8.03 -18.50
CA LYS A 236 -7.63 -9.43 -18.01
C LYS A 236 -8.29 -10.45 -18.95
N GLU A 237 -9.38 -10.10 -19.62
CA GLU A 237 -10.14 -10.96 -20.55
C GLU A 237 -9.49 -10.98 -21.95
N LEU A 238 -8.92 -9.87 -22.42
CA LEU A 238 -8.07 -9.84 -23.61
C LEU A 238 -6.74 -10.56 -23.35
N LEU A 239 -6.20 -10.52 -22.13
CA LEU A 239 -5.03 -11.28 -21.70
C LEU A 239 -5.32 -12.79 -21.58
N SER A 240 -6.58 -13.19 -21.29
CA SER A 240 -6.98 -14.59 -21.24
C SER A 240 -7.52 -15.16 -22.56
N ARG A 241 -8.01 -14.31 -23.49
CA ARG A 241 -8.57 -14.71 -24.80
C ARG A 241 -7.66 -14.46 -26.00
N ARG A 242 -6.61 -13.63 -25.89
CA ARG A 242 -5.59 -13.53 -26.94
C ARG A 242 -4.39 -14.39 -26.58
N GLU A 243 -4.29 -15.51 -27.28
CA GLU A 243 -2.99 -15.88 -27.85
C GLU A 243 -2.53 -14.70 -28.75
N GLN A 244 -1.76 -13.78 -28.15
CA GLN A 244 -0.85 -12.75 -28.70
C GLN A 244 -1.39 -11.36 -29.13
N PRO A 245 -0.60 -10.25 -29.05
CA PRO A 245 0.60 -9.98 -28.24
C PRO A 245 0.31 -8.93 -27.15
N VAL A 246 0.86 -9.17 -25.95
CA VAL A 246 0.98 -8.19 -24.87
C VAL A 246 1.65 -6.93 -25.44
N VAL A 247 1.19 -5.72 -25.09
CA VAL A 247 2.14 -4.59 -25.08
C VAL A 247 3.12 -4.96 -24.00
N ASP A 248 4.16 -5.67 -24.43
CA ASP A 248 5.19 -6.31 -23.65
C ASP A 248 5.82 -5.28 -22.71
N LYS A 249 5.20 -5.07 -21.54
CA LYS A 249 5.93 -4.79 -20.32
C LYS A 249 6.59 -6.09 -19.88
N ARG A 250 7.40 -6.63 -20.77
CA ARG A 250 8.40 -7.61 -20.39
C ARG A 250 9.32 -6.90 -19.42
N PRO A 251 9.84 -7.60 -18.40
CA PRO A 251 10.96 -7.06 -17.66
C PRO A 251 12.00 -6.60 -18.68
N LYS A 252 12.53 -5.38 -18.52
CA LYS A 252 13.59 -4.89 -19.43
C LYS A 252 14.74 -5.88 -19.35
N LEU A 253 14.96 -6.64 -20.41
CA LEU A 253 16.03 -7.62 -20.47
C LEU A 253 17.35 -6.92 -20.81
N PRO A 254 18.48 -7.38 -20.23
CA PRO A 254 18.56 -8.37 -19.15
C PRO A 254 18.02 -7.84 -17.81
N CYS A 255 17.24 -8.66 -17.09
CA CYS A 255 16.63 -8.27 -15.81
C CYS A 255 17.38 -8.92 -14.64
N HIS A 256 18.35 -8.22 -14.07
CA HIS A 256 19.21 -8.76 -13.02
C HIS A 256 19.06 -8.01 -11.70
N ILE A 257 18.71 -8.77 -10.65
CA ILE A 257 18.73 -8.31 -9.26
C ILE A 257 19.91 -9.01 -8.59
N LEU A 258 21.05 -8.34 -8.56
CA LEU A 258 22.26 -8.84 -7.95
C LEU A 258 22.54 -8.05 -6.68
N HIS A 259 22.76 -8.75 -5.57
CA HIS A 259 23.13 -8.12 -4.30
C HIS A 259 24.64 -7.97 -4.13
N LEU A 260 25.44 -8.60 -5.00
CA LEU A 260 26.89 -8.64 -4.87
C LEU A 260 27.60 -8.25 -6.18
N PRO A 261 28.53 -7.27 -6.14
CA PRO A 261 29.42 -7.00 -7.26
C PRO A 261 30.38 -8.17 -7.49
N ARG A 262 30.97 -8.25 -8.68
CA ARG A 262 31.97 -9.28 -8.98
C ARG A 262 33.16 -9.13 -8.03
N ASN A 263 33.58 -10.24 -7.43
CA ASN A 263 34.75 -10.26 -6.58
C ASN A 263 36.01 -10.45 -7.44
N ALA A 264 36.79 -9.38 -7.63
CA ALA A 264 38.05 -9.43 -8.39
C ALA A 264 39.09 -10.38 -7.76
N ARG A 265 38.96 -10.69 -6.47
CA ARG A 265 39.86 -11.60 -5.72
C ARG A 265 39.41 -13.06 -5.74
N PHE A 266 38.38 -13.43 -6.51
CA PHE A 266 37.91 -14.81 -6.58
C PHE A 266 38.96 -15.71 -7.28
N SER A 267 39.33 -16.84 -6.66
CA SER A 267 40.28 -17.80 -7.20
C SER A 267 39.84 -19.25 -6.94
N GLY A 268 40.27 -20.18 -7.80
CA GLY A 268 39.99 -21.61 -7.72
C GLY A 268 38.57 -22.03 -8.13
N ARG A 269 38.21 -23.29 -7.83
CA ARG A 269 36.89 -23.91 -7.99
C ARG A 269 36.41 -24.06 -9.43
N GLN A 270 37.34 -24.20 -10.36
CA GLN A 270 36.98 -24.32 -11.77
C GLN A 270 36.10 -25.55 -12.03
N SER A 271 36.45 -26.71 -11.44
CA SER A 271 35.66 -27.93 -11.55
C SER A 271 34.21 -27.75 -11.08
N ILE A 272 34.01 -27.12 -9.91
CA ILE A 272 32.67 -26.90 -9.36
C ILE A 272 31.89 -25.87 -10.19
N LEU A 273 32.56 -24.86 -10.75
CA LEU A 273 31.94 -23.91 -11.67
C LEU A 273 31.51 -24.60 -12.97
N ASP A 274 32.32 -25.53 -13.48
CA ASP A 274 32.00 -26.33 -14.66
C ASP A 274 30.83 -27.30 -14.37
N ASP A 275 30.77 -27.87 -13.16
CA ASP A 275 29.65 -28.69 -12.68
C ASP A 275 28.36 -27.87 -12.57
N LEU A 276 28.43 -26.68 -11.97
CA LEU A 276 27.30 -25.74 -11.88
C LEU A 276 26.83 -25.31 -13.27
N GLN A 277 27.76 -25.04 -14.18
CA GLN A 277 27.43 -24.72 -15.57
C GLN A 277 26.73 -25.89 -16.25
N SER A 278 27.25 -27.11 -16.10
CA SER A 278 26.64 -28.32 -16.67
C SER A 278 25.27 -28.64 -16.07
N ALA A 279 25.06 -28.31 -14.79
CA ALA A 279 23.83 -28.58 -14.07
C ALA A 279 22.74 -27.51 -14.27
N LEU A 280 23.09 -26.23 -14.34
CA LEU A 280 22.16 -25.10 -14.37
C LEU A 280 22.01 -24.44 -15.75
N VAL A 281 22.98 -24.58 -16.66
CA VAL A 281 22.86 -24.00 -18.01
C VAL A 281 22.28 -25.05 -18.95
N LEU A 282 21.04 -24.86 -19.38
CA LEU A 282 20.34 -25.79 -20.26
C LEU A 282 20.91 -25.77 -21.70
N PRO A 283 21.16 -26.95 -22.31
CA PRO A 283 21.20 -27.07 -23.77
C PRO A 283 19.81 -26.84 -24.36
N SER A 284 19.73 -26.19 -25.53
CA SER A 284 18.50 -25.67 -26.15
C SER A 284 17.34 -26.68 -26.33
N ASP A 285 17.60 -27.98 -26.26
CA ASP A 285 16.67 -29.07 -26.61
C ASP A 285 16.09 -29.84 -25.41
N LYS A 286 16.49 -29.54 -24.16
CA LYS A 286 16.00 -30.25 -22.95
C LYS A 286 15.05 -29.38 -22.11
N VAL A 287 13.94 -29.98 -21.70
CA VAL A 287 12.82 -29.32 -21.01
C VAL A 287 12.65 -29.95 -19.62
N GLU A 288 13.48 -29.52 -18.66
CA GLU A 288 13.49 -30.03 -17.28
C GLU A 288 13.96 -28.94 -16.32
N GLN A 289 13.28 -28.79 -15.17
CA GLN A 289 13.72 -27.86 -14.13
C GLN A 289 15.08 -28.28 -13.59
N ARG A 290 16.03 -27.34 -13.49
CA ARG A 290 17.32 -27.61 -12.88
C ARG A 290 17.38 -26.94 -11.52
N SER A 291 17.78 -27.68 -10.51
CA SER A 291 18.01 -27.11 -9.19
C SER A 291 19.22 -27.72 -8.52
N VAL A 292 20.10 -26.84 -8.03
CA VAL A 292 21.34 -27.22 -7.35
C VAL A 292 21.39 -26.55 -5.99
N ALA A 293 21.64 -27.32 -4.94
CA ALA A 293 22.02 -26.81 -3.64
C ALA A 293 23.53 -26.89 -3.46
N ILE A 294 24.17 -25.76 -3.16
CA ILE A 294 25.55 -25.68 -2.70
C ILE A 294 25.51 -25.76 -1.18
N ALA A 295 25.96 -26.87 -0.61
CA ALA A 295 25.95 -27.12 0.82
C ALA A 295 27.38 -27.21 1.38
N GLY A 296 27.65 -26.56 2.52
CA GLY A 296 28.99 -26.59 3.12
C GLY A 296 29.10 -25.69 4.33
N LEU A 297 30.27 -25.71 4.98
CA LEU A 297 30.53 -24.95 6.20
C LEU A 297 30.32 -23.43 6.02
N GLY A 298 30.14 -22.69 7.10
CA GLY A 298 30.14 -21.23 7.06
C GLY A 298 31.45 -20.71 6.46
N GLY A 299 31.51 -19.48 5.94
CA GLY A 299 32.78 -18.90 5.44
C GLY A 299 33.46 -19.61 4.24
N VAL A 300 33.00 -20.79 3.81
CA VAL A 300 33.59 -21.55 2.70
C VAL A 300 33.29 -20.92 1.35
N GLY A 301 32.60 -19.78 1.28
CA GLY A 301 32.41 -19.03 0.03
C GLY A 301 31.29 -19.54 -0.88
N LYS A 302 30.25 -20.20 -0.37
CA LYS A 302 29.07 -20.63 -1.16
C LYS A 302 28.41 -19.46 -1.91
N THR A 303 28.11 -18.38 -1.19
CA THR A 303 27.55 -17.13 -1.72
C THR A 303 28.48 -16.50 -2.76
N GLN A 304 29.80 -16.56 -2.56
CA GLN A 304 30.77 -16.04 -3.54
C GLN A 304 30.87 -16.92 -4.79
N LEU A 305 30.75 -18.24 -4.64
CA LEU A 305 30.69 -19.18 -5.77
C LEU A 305 29.43 -18.96 -6.61
N ALA A 306 28.27 -18.76 -5.97
CA ALA A 306 27.02 -18.42 -6.64
C ALA A 306 27.15 -17.09 -7.41
N ALA A 307 27.74 -16.06 -6.79
CA ALA A 307 27.98 -14.78 -7.44
C ALA A 307 28.94 -14.90 -8.64
N GLU A 308 30.07 -15.61 -8.51
CA GLU A 308 31.01 -15.79 -9.63
C GLU A 308 30.37 -16.62 -10.76
N PHE A 309 29.59 -17.65 -10.45
CA PHE A 309 28.83 -18.41 -11.44
C PHE A 309 27.91 -17.50 -12.26
N ILE A 310 27.17 -16.61 -11.59
CA ILE A 310 26.30 -15.62 -12.24
C ILE A 310 27.12 -14.71 -13.15
N TRP A 311 28.21 -14.12 -12.66
CA TRP A 311 29.03 -13.19 -13.45
C TRP A 311 29.62 -13.85 -14.70
N ARG A 312 29.97 -15.14 -14.65
CA ARG A 312 30.50 -15.90 -15.80
C ARG A 312 29.42 -16.33 -16.80
N ASN A 313 28.17 -16.42 -16.37
CA ASN A 313 27.05 -16.93 -17.18
C ASN A 313 25.92 -15.91 -17.33
N GLN A 314 26.21 -14.64 -17.11
CA GLN A 314 25.21 -13.57 -17.11
C GLN A 314 24.49 -13.44 -18.47
N ASP A 315 25.17 -13.80 -19.56
CA ASP A 315 24.66 -13.82 -20.93
C ASP A 315 23.82 -15.07 -21.25
N LYS A 316 23.78 -16.07 -20.36
CA LYS A 316 23.05 -17.33 -20.55
C LYS A 316 21.61 -17.30 -20.02
N PHE A 317 21.31 -16.35 -19.15
CA PHE A 317 20.00 -16.17 -18.54
C PHE A 317 19.42 -14.81 -18.95
N ASP A 318 18.17 -14.79 -19.37
CA ASP A 318 17.44 -13.54 -19.60
C ASP A 318 17.22 -12.78 -18.27
N ILE A 319 17.04 -13.54 -17.18
CA ILE A 319 16.63 -13.02 -15.88
C ILE A 319 17.42 -13.70 -14.76
N ILE A 320 17.92 -12.91 -13.81
CA ILE A 320 18.67 -13.40 -12.65
C ILE A 320 18.11 -12.73 -11.40
N LEU A 321 17.58 -13.54 -10.49
CA LEU A 321 16.87 -13.09 -9.30
C LEU A 321 17.58 -13.62 -8.06
N TRP A 322 18.07 -12.71 -7.22
CA TRP A 322 18.70 -13.06 -5.95
C TRP A 322 17.79 -12.70 -4.78
N THR A 323 17.58 -13.63 -3.85
CA THR A 323 16.91 -13.35 -2.57
C THR A 323 17.62 -14.01 -1.39
N HIS A 324 17.59 -13.34 -0.24
CA HIS A 324 18.01 -13.93 1.03
C HIS A 324 16.90 -14.83 1.56
N ALA A 325 17.29 -16.00 2.07
CA ALA A 325 16.41 -17.09 2.40
C ALA A 325 16.63 -17.64 3.83
N ASP A 326 17.12 -16.79 4.73
CA ASP A 326 17.42 -17.18 6.12
C ASP A 326 16.14 -17.47 6.92
N THR A 327 15.09 -16.68 6.69
CA THR A 327 13.80 -16.79 7.37
C THR A 327 12.67 -16.55 6.38
N SER A 328 11.46 -17.05 6.69
CA SER A 328 10.25 -16.80 5.88
C SER A 328 10.02 -15.31 5.64
N ALA A 329 10.21 -14.47 6.66
CA ALA A 329 10.01 -13.02 6.55
C ALA A 329 11.01 -12.36 5.57
N LYS A 330 12.27 -12.82 5.52
CA LYS A 330 13.27 -12.33 4.55
C LYS A 330 12.91 -12.78 3.12
N LEU A 331 12.42 -14.01 2.94
CA LEU A 331 11.91 -14.51 1.65
C LEU A 331 10.71 -13.70 1.16
N GLU A 332 9.70 -13.53 2.01
CA GLU A 332 8.50 -12.71 1.76
C GLU A 332 8.87 -11.31 1.27
N LYS A 333 9.76 -10.61 2.01
CA LYS A 333 10.27 -9.30 1.62
C LYS A 333 11.09 -9.34 0.33
N GLY A 334 11.85 -10.41 0.10
CA GLY A 334 12.60 -10.65 -1.13
C GLY A 334 11.66 -10.73 -2.34
N PHE A 335 10.63 -11.57 -2.26
CA PHE A 335 9.66 -11.78 -3.33
C PHE A 335 8.83 -10.52 -3.64
N LEU A 336 8.51 -9.70 -2.64
CA LEU A 336 7.94 -8.36 -2.87
C LEU A 336 8.86 -7.48 -3.74
N LYS A 337 10.18 -7.53 -3.52
CA LYS A 337 11.15 -6.82 -4.36
C LYS A 337 11.27 -7.44 -5.75
N LEU A 338 11.27 -8.77 -5.85
CA LEU A 338 11.33 -9.48 -7.15
C LEU A 338 10.13 -9.10 -8.01
N ALA A 339 8.91 -9.14 -7.45
CA ALA A 339 7.68 -8.78 -8.13
C ALA A 339 7.75 -7.37 -8.74
N LYS A 340 8.23 -6.39 -7.95
CA LYS A 340 8.40 -5.01 -8.41
C LYS A 340 9.40 -4.87 -9.57
N HIS A 341 10.46 -5.67 -9.58
CA HIS A 341 11.49 -5.62 -10.62
C HIS A 341 11.12 -6.37 -11.90
N LEU A 342 10.33 -7.44 -11.76
CA LEU A 342 9.77 -8.19 -12.87
C LEU A 342 8.60 -7.45 -13.55
N ASP A 343 8.22 -6.27 -13.04
CA ASP A 343 7.07 -5.46 -13.48
C ASP A 343 5.76 -6.28 -13.53
N ILE A 344 5.62 -7.23 -12.60
CA ILE A 344 4.42 -8.07 -12.47
C ILE A 344 3.28 -7.14 -12.04
N SER A 345 2.48 -6.77 -13.04
CA SER A 345 1.55 -5.63 -12.99
C SER A 345 0.37 -5.83 -12.02
N ASP A 346 0.18 -7.05 -11.50
CA ASP A 346 -0.85 -7.40 -10.52
C ASP A 346 -0.39 -7.33 -9.05
N VAL A 347 0.88 -6.99 -8.79
CA VAL A 347 1.42 -6.95 -7.42
C VAL A 347 1.34 -5.54 -6.84
N ASN A 348 0.27 -5.29 -6.09
CA ASN A 348 0.09 -4.05 -5.32
C ASN A 348 0.95 -4.11 -4.04
N PRO A 349 1.71 -3.07 -3.64
CA PRO A 349 2.60 -3.09 -2.47
C PRO A 349 1.93 -3.32 -1.11
N SER A 350 0.59 -3.39 -1.07
CA SER A 350 -0.26 -3.64 0.10
C SER A 350 -0.96 -5.00 0.08
N ALA A 351 -0.69 -5.86 -0.90
CA ALA A 351 -1.24 -7.22 -0.98
C ALA A 351 -0.63 -8.13 0.09
N ASP A 352 -1.39 -9.14 0.54
CA ASP A 352 -0.87 -10.30 1.29
C ASP A 352 0.39 -10.79 0.61
N THR A 353 1.49 -10.78 1.36
CA THR A 353 2.78 -11.21 0.86
C THR A 353 2.71 -12.62 0.26
N SER A 354 1.80 -13.47 0.76
CA SER A 354 1.54 -14.81 0.22
C SER A 354 1.05 -14.79 -1.22
N LYS A 355 0.14 -13.89 -1.59
CA LYS A 355 -0.33 -13.73 -2.98
C LYS A 355 0.73 -13.16 -3.90
N VAL A 356 1.58 -12.27 -3.39
CA VAL A 356 2.72 -11.76 -4.16
C VAL A 356 3.71 -12.87 -4.46
N VAL A 357 4.00 -13.69 -3.44
CA VAL A 357 4.83 -14.88 -3.59
C VAL A 357 4.21 -15.81 -4.63
N GLU A 358 2.92 -16.15 -4.51
CA GLU A 358 2.21 -16.97 -5.50
C GLU A 358 2.27 -16.38 -6.91
N ALA A 359 2.08 -15.06 -7.08
CA ALA A 359 2.14 -14.40 -8.38
C ALA A 359 3.54 -14.47 -9.01
N VAL A 360 4.60 -14.24 -8.22
CA VAL A 360 5.99 -14.37 -8.68
C VAL A 360 6.32 -15.81 -9.03
N VAL A 361 5.94 -16.76 -8.16
CA VAL A 361 6.14 -18.20 -8.37
C VAL A 361 5.40 -18.66 -9.63
N HIS A 362 4.16 -18.21 -9.82
CA HIS A 362 3.35 -18.50 -11.01
C HIS A 362 3.99 -17.91 -12.26
N TRP A 363 4.40 -16.64 -12.23
CA TRP A 363 5.07 -15.96 -13.34
C TRP A 363 6.35 -16.68 -13.75
N LEU A 364 7.20 -17.05 -12.79
CA LEU A 364 8.39 -17.85 -13.05
C LEU A 364 8.05 -19.24 -13.60
N SER A 365 6.84 -19.74 -13.32
CA SER A 365 6.40 -21.06 -13.76
C SER A 365 5.80 -21.09 -15.17
N THR A 366 5.24 -19.98 -15.63
CA THR A 366 4.51 -19.88 -16.91
C THR A 366 5.30 -19.18 -18.01
N GLU A 367 6.16 -18.22 -17.66
CA GLU A 367 6.86 -17.40 -18.64
C GLU A 367 8.02 -18.13 -19.33
N ASN A 368 8.27 -17.76 -20.58
CA ASN A 368 9.17 -18.49 -21.45
C ASN A 368 10.61 -17.94 -21.49
N TYR A 369 11.05 -17.31 -20.40
CA TYR A 369 12.41 -16.78 -20.23
C TYR A 369 13.34 -17.82 -19.63
N SER A 370 14.61 -17.78 -20.02
CA SER A 370 15.64 -18.47 -19.24
C SER A 370 15.91 -17.64 -17.97
N TRP A 371 15.61 -18.21 -16.81
CA TRP A 371 15.81 -17.50 -15.55
C TRP A 371 16.60 -18.32 -14.54
N LEU A 372 17.34 -17.62 -13.69
CA LEU A 372 18.06 -18.17 -12.55
C LEU A 372 17.55 -17.53 -11.25
N LEU A 373 16.99 -18.33 -10.35
CA LEU A 373 16.55 -17.90 -9.02
C LEU A 373 17.51 -18.41 -7.95
N ILE A 374 18.08 -17.49 -7.17
CA ILE A 374 19.05 -17.80 -6.11
C ILE A 374 18.38 -17.60 -4.75
N PHE A 375 18.32 -18.68 -3.97
CA PHE A 375 17.98 -18.68 -2.56
C PHE A 375 19.26 -18.74 -1.73
N ASP A 376 19.70 -17.59 -1.22
CA ASP A 376 20.96 -17.50 -0.47
C ASP A 376 20.75 -17.63 1.03
N ASN A 377 21.59 -18.44 1.68
CA ASN A 377 21.62 -18.77 3.09
C ASN A 377 20.29 -19.36 3.61
N VAL A 378 19.90 -20.50 3.05
CA VAL A 378 18.79 -21.30 3.54
C VAL A 378 19.21 -22.09 4.78
N ASP A 379 18.59 -21.79 5.91
CA ASP A 379 18.82 -22.52 7.17
C ASP A 379 17.94 -23.78 7.21
N GLU A 380 16.63 -23.64 7.00
CA GLU A 380 15.66 -24.75 6.95
C GLU A 380 14.97 -24.82 5.58
N GLY A 381 15.22 -25.85 4.77
CA GLY A 381 14.65 -25.89 3.41
C GLY A 381 13.12 -26.04 3.32
N ILE A 382 12.43 -26.35 4.44
CA ILE A 382 10.96 -26.40 4.46
C ILE A 382 10.34 -25.04 4.15
N ILE A 383 11.01 -23.94 4.53
CA ILE A 383 10.53 -22.58 4.30
C ILE A 383 10.50 -22.22 2.81
N LEU A 384 11.18 -22.97 1.95
CA LEU A 384 11.22 -22.71 0.50
C LEU A 384 9.97 -23.20 -0.23
N GLN A 385 9.19 -24.11 0.35
CA GLN A 385 8.06 -24.74 -0.35
C GLN A 385 7.07 -23.74 -0.97
N PRO A 386 6.64 -22.66 -0.27
CA PRO A 386 5.73 -21.67 -0.85
C PRO A 386 6.36 -20.83 -1.97
N PHE A 387 7.69 -20.79 -2.05
CA PHE A 387 8.46 -19.89 -2.91
C PHE A 387 9.07 -20.61 -4.12
N TRP A 388 8.91 -21.94 -4.21
CA TRP A 388 9.57 -22.77 -5.20
C TRP A 388 8.74 -22.87 -6.49
N PRO A 389 9.11 -22.19 -7.59
CA PRO A 389 8.42 -22.34 -8.87
C PRO A 389 8.59 -23.76 -9.41
N VAL A 390 7.62 -24.25 -10.17
CA VAL A 390 7.67 -25.57 -10.81
C VAL A 390 7.51 -25.37 -12.30
N CYS A 391 8.60 -25.51 -13.06
CA CYS A 391 8.61 -25.20 -14.50
C CYS A 391 9.74 -25.90 -15.23
N SER A 392 9.70 -25.91 -16.55
CA SER A 392 10.65 -26.67 -17.35
C SER A 392 11.84 -25.87 -17.93
N ARG A 393 11.88 -24.55 -17.75
CA ARG A 393 12.91 -23.64 -18.35
C ARG A 393 13.66 -22.78 -17.33
N GLY A 394 13.40 -22.98 -16.04
CA GLY A 394 14.01 -22.25 -14.94
C GLY A 394 15.11 -23.03 -14.23
N SER A 395 16.09 -22.30 -13.72
CA SER A 395 17.18 -22.83 -12.91
C SER A 395 17.16 -22.25 -11.50
N ILE A 396 17.34 -23.09 -10.49
CA ILE A 396 17.35 -22.68 -9.09
C ILE A 396 18.69 -23.01 -8.46
N LEU A 397 19.29 -22.03 -7.79
CA LEU A 397 20.50 -22.21 -7.01
C LEU A 397 20.21 -21.92 -5.54
N VAL A 398 20.50 -22.88 -4.67
CA VAL A 398 20.34 -22.73 -3.23
C VAL A 398 21.71 -22.72 -2.57
N THR A 399 21.97 -21.83 -1.62
CA THR A 399 23.13 -21.96 -0.72
C THR A 399 22.66 -22.29 0.68
N THR A 400 23.26 -23.30 1.31
CA THR A 400 22.86 -23.75 2.66
C THR A 400 24.05 -24.23 3.47
N ARG A 401 23.93 -24.18 4.80
CA ARG A 401 24.90 -24.83 5.71
C ARG A 401 24.58 -26.29 5.97
N ASN A 402 23.33 -26.70 5.73
CA ASN A 402 22.89 -28.07 5.97
C ASN A 402 23.39 -28.98 4.84
N THR A 403 24.35 -29.85 5.16
CA THR A 403 25.00 -30.76 4.19
C THR A 403 24.14 -31.96 3.84
N SER A 404 23.01 -32.17 4.51
CA SER A 404 22.09 -33.25 4.17
C SER A 404 21.51 -33.03 2.77
N PRO A 405 21.60 -34.02 1.85
CA PRO A 405 21.01 -33.93 0.52
C PRO A 405 19.48 -33.72 0.53
N LYS A 406 18.80 -34.06 1.64
CA LYS A 406 17.35 -33.86 1.83
C LYS A 406 17.00 -32.53 2.50
N ALA A 407 17.99 -31.70 2.82
CA ALA A 407 17.77 -30.44 3.54
C ALA A 407 17.01 -29.41 2.71
N THR A 408 17.03 -29.52 1.39
CA THR A 408 16.42 -28.59 0.45
C THR A 408 15.68 -29.36 -0.64
N PRO A 409 14.72 -28.74 -1.35
CA PRO A 409 14.02 -29.37 -2.47
C PRO A 409 14.87 -29.46 -3.77
N ALA A 410 16.13 -29.03 -3.76
CA ALA A 410 17.00 -29.06 -4.93
C ALA A 410 17.32 -30.51 -5.39
N SER A 411 17.35 -30.73 -6.70
CA SER A 411 17.56 -32.04 -7.31
C SER A 411 18.99 -32.56 -7.19
N ILE A 412 19.97 -31.64 -7.17
CA ILE A 412 21.39 -31.94 -7.03
C ILE A 412 21.89 -31.22 -5.78
N SER A 413 22.65 -31.93 -4.94
CA SER A 413 23.38 -31.31 -3.82
C SER A 413 24.88 -31.41 -4.08
N LEU A 414 25.53 -30.27 -4.17
CA LEU A 414 26.99 -30.13 -4.28
C LEU A 414 27.56 -29.76 -2.93
N HIS A 415 28.36 -30.67 -2.38
CA HIS A 415 29.06 -30.40 -1.14
C HIS A 415 30.32 -29.56 -1.40
N LEU A 416 30.27 -28.29 -1.03
CA LEU A 416 31.38 -27.36 -1.18
C LEU A 416 32.37 -27.51 -0.03
N ARG A 417 33.53 -28.10 -0.34
CA ARG A 417 34.65 -28.26 0.57
C ARG A 417 35.51 -26.99 0.65
N PRO A 418 36.36 -26.85 1.67
CA PRO A 418 37.46 -25.89 1.65
C PRO A 418 38.29 -26.01 0.36
N LEU A 419 39.00 -24.93 0.01
CA LEU A 419 39.85 -24.91 -1.17
C LEU A 419 40.95 -25.95 -1.06
N ALA A 420 41.35 -26.53 -2.19
CA ALA A 420 42.60 -27.26 -2.25
C ALA A 420 43.76 -26.30 -1.91
N HIS A 421 44.84 -26.80 -1.33
CA HIS A 421 45.90 -25.93 -0.78
C HIS A 421 46.64 -25.11 -1.85
N ASP A 422 46.68 -25.59 -3.09
CA ASP A 422 47.15 -24.86 -4.26
C ASP A 422 46.19 -23.73 -4.66
N GLU A 423 44.88 -24.00 -4.69
CA GLU A 423 43.86 -22.96 -4.93
C GLU A 423 43.84 -21.90 -3.80
N GLY A 424 44.05 -22.34 -2.55
CA GLY A 424 44.13 -21.45 -1.39
C GLY A 424 45.38 -20.59 -1.37
N ARG A 425 46.54 -21.14 -1.77
CA ARG A 425 47.75 -20.36 -2.08
C ARG A 425 47.44 -19.27 -3.11
N ASP A 426 46.79 -19.65 -4.21
CA ASP A 426 46.50 -18.71 -5.29
C ASP A 426 45.54 -17.59 -4.85
N LEU A 427 44.51 -17.93 -4.05
CA LEU A 427 43.62 -16.95 -3.43
C LEU A 427 44.39 -15.97 -2.54
N LEU A 428 45.30 -16.46 -1.70
CA LEU A 428 46.11 -15.64 -0.80
C LEU A 428 46.99 -14.67 -1.60
N VAL A 429 47.73 -15.19 -2.59
CA VAL A 429 48.62 -14.41 -3.46
C VAL A 429 47.87 -13.32 -4.21
N VAL A 430 46.73 -13.65 -4.83
CA VAL A 430 45.89 -12.69 -5.54
C VAL A 430 45.36 -11.62 -4.58
N SER A 431 44.91 -12.02 -3.40
CA SER A 431 44.34 -11.10 -2.42
C SER A 431 45.38 -10.10 -1.88
N ILE A 432 46.61 -10.52 -1.63
CA ILE A 432 47.71 -9.63 -1.17
C ILE A 432 48.12 -8.64 -2.28
N LYS A 433 48.25 -9.11 -3.53
CA LYS A 433 48.64 -8.25 -4.67
C LYS A 433 47.62 -7.14 -4.95
N GLU A 434 46.34 -7.49 -5.01
CA GLU A 434 45.25 -6.53 -5.25
C GLU A 434 45.13 -5.46 -4.14
N MET A 435 45.64 -5.73 -2.93
CA MET A 435 45.64 -4.78 -1.81
C MET A 435 46.82 -3.79 -1.83
N GLY A 436 47.65 -3.79 -2.89
CA GLY A 436 48.66 -2.76 -3.13
C GLY A 436 50.11 -3.19 -2.87
N GLN A 437 50.37 -4.48 -2.61
CA GLN A 437 51.73 -5.03 -2.48
C GLN A 437 52.23 -5.66 -3.80
N ASN A 438 52.07 -4.96 -4.93
CA ASN A 438 52.53 -5.43 -6.25
C ASN A 438 54.07 -5.57 -6.38
N SER A 439 54.83 -5.09 -5.40
CA SER A 439 56.30 -5.10 -5.39
C SER A 439 56.93 -6.15 -4.47
N ILE A 440 56.12 -6.92 -3.72
CA ILE A 440 56.60 -7.95 -2.80
C ILE A 440 56.58 -9.30 -3.53
N GLU A 441 57.74 -9.95 -3.58
CA GLU A 441 57.86 -11.33 -4.05
C GLU A 441 57.24 -12.23 -2.96
N ILE A 442 56.02 -12.71 -3.21
CA ILE A 442 55.31 -13.57 -2.27
C ILE A 442 55.86 -14.99 -2.43
N ASP A 443 56.46 -15.53 -1.37
CA ASP A 443 56.92 -16.91 -1.34
C ASP A 443 55.71 -17.86 -1.51
N ALA A 444 55.71 -18.56 -2.65
CA ALA A 444 54.65 -19.48 -3.03
C ALA A 444 54.63 -20.74 -2.14
N ASP A 445 55.76 -21.15 -1.57
CA ASP A 445 55.84 -22.27 -0.64
C ASP A 445 55.26 -21.89 0.73
N ALA A 446 55.65 -20.74 1.26
CA ALA A 446 55.06 -20.19 2.48
C ALA A 446 53.53 -20.01 2.34
N ALA A 447 53.06 -19.47 1.21
CA ALA A 447 51.64 -19.32 0.93
C ALA A 447 50.90 -20.66 0.84
N PHE A 448 51.54 -21.70 0.31
CA PHE A 448 50.99 -23.06 0.28
C PHE A 448 50.92 -23.67 1.69
N ARG A 449 51.99 -23.56 2.49
CA ARG A 449 52.02 -24.01 3.89
C ARG A 449 50.95 -23.31 4.72
N LEU A 450 50.79 -21.99 4.57
CA LEU A 450 49.73 -21.25 5.24
C LEU A 450 48.34 -21.72 4.82
N SER A 451 48.13 -22.01 3.53
CA SER A 451 46.87 -22.60 3.08
C SER A 451 46.62 -24.01 3.63
N MET A 452 47.67 -24.77 3.96
CA MET A 452 47.54 -26.07 4.63
C MET A 452 47.12 -25.92 6.08
N VAL A 453 47.84 -25.07 6.82
CA VAL A 453 47.59 -24.82 8.25
C VAL A 453 46.18 -24.30 8.48
N LEU A 454 45.66 -23.47 7.57
CA LEU A 454 44.30 -22.92 7.64
C LEU A 454 43.22 -23.82 7.04
N GLY A 455 43.57 -25.04 6.63
CA GLY A 455 42.64 -25.99 6.04
C GLY A 455 41.97 -25.51 4.75
N GLY A 456 42.59 -24.58 4.00
CA GLY A 456 42.05 -24.06 2.73
C GLY A 456 40.80 -23.18 2.87
N LEU A 457 40.54 -22.59 4.04
CA LEU A 457 39.34 -21.80 4.29
C LEU A 457 39.40 -20.41 3.61
N PRO A 458 38.52 -20.10 2.63
CA PRO A 458 38.56 -18.83 1.90
C PRO A 458 38.41 -17.60 2.78
N LEU A 459 37.52 -17.65 3.78
CA LEU A 459 37.30 -16.54 4.70
C LEU A 459 38.56 -16.23 5.52
N ALA A 460 39.22 -17.27 6.06
CA ALA A 460 40.46 -17.13 6.81
C ALA A 460 41.57 -16.56 5.93
N LEU A 461 41.75 -17.11 4.73
CA LEU A 461 42.76 -16.68 3.76
C LEU A 461 42.56 -15.21 3.34
N ALA A 462 41.33 -14.79 3.07
CA ALA A 462 41.02 -13.40 2.71
C ALA A 462 41.32 -12.43 3.86
N GLN A 463 41.01 -12.80 5.10
CA GLN A 463 41.28 -11.98 6.29
C GLN A 463 42.77 -11.88 6.57
N ILE A 464 43.52 -12.97 6.41
CA ILE A 464 44.97 -12.98 6.60
C ILE A 464 45.68 -12.21 5.49
N ALA A 465 45.21 -12.30 4.25
CA ALA A 465 45.71 -11.43 3.19
C ALA A 465 45.54 -9.95 3.56
N GLY A 466 44.39 -9.57 4.13
CA GLY A 466 44.14 -8.23 4.67
C GLY A 466 45.11 -7.85 5.78
N TYR A 467 45.38 -8.78 6.71
CA TYR A 467 46.33 -8.60 7.79
C TYR A 467 47.76 -8.39 7.30
N ILE A 468 48.28 -9.31 6.48
CA ILE A 468 49.62 -9.26 5.87
C ILE A 468 49.80 -7.95 5.11
N SER A 469 48.80 -7.56 4.32
CA SER A 469 48.84 -6.31 3.55
C SER A 469 48.89 -5.06 4.44
N THR A 470 48.19 -5.09 5.58
CA THR A 470 48.08 -3.93 6.50
C THR A 470 49.30 -3.80 7.42
N ILE A 471 49.75 -4.92 7.99
CA ILE A 471 50.91 -4.96 8.89
C ILE A 471 52.22 -4.87 8.10
N GLY A 472 52.23 -5.32 6.86
CA GLY A 472 53.42 -5.34 6.01
C GLY A 472 54.39 -6.45 6.36
N CYS A 473 53.96 -7.51 7.06
CA CYS A 473 54.76 -8.71 7.30
C CYS A 473 54.77 -9.62 6.07
N SER A 474 55.74 -10.53 5.98
CA SER A 474 55.75 -11.60 4.99
C SER A 474 54.78 -12.72 5.37
N VAL A 475 54.53 -13.64 4.42
CA VAL A 475 53.73 -14.85 4.68
C VAL A 475 54.41 -15.76 5.71
N GLU A 476 55.74 -15.85 5.67
CA GLU A 476 56.53 -16.66 6.60
C GLU A 476 56.46 -16.10 8.03
N GLU A 477 56.63 -14.78 8.18
CA GLU A 477 56.52 -14.12 9.48
C GLU A 477 55.11 -14.29 10.08
N PHE A 478 54.06 -14.30 9.23
CA PHE A 478 52.71 -14.58 9.71
C PHE A 478 52.55 -16.03 10.19
N LEU A 479 53.09 -16.99 9.44
CA LEU A 479 53.09 -18.41 9.82
C LEU A 479 53.74 -18.62 11.19
N GLU A 480 54.90 -18.03 11.42
CA GLU A 480 55.60 -18.09 12.71
C GLU A 480 54.73 -17.55 13.86
N MET A 481 54.13 -16.36 13.69
CA MET A 481 53.22 -15.77 14.69
C MET A 481 51.97 -16.65 14.93
N PHE A 482 51.45 -17.27 13.88
CA PHE A 482 50.28 -18.15 13.96
C PHE A 482 50.59 -19.42 14.74
N GLU A 483 51.70 -20.07 14.44
CA GLU A 483 52.18 -21.24 15.15
C GLU A 483 52.45 -20.92 16.62
N GLU A 484 53.16 -19.83 16.94
CA GLU A 484 53.39 -19.40 18.33
C GLU A 484 52.09 -19.22 19.13
N THR A 485 51.06 -18.66 18.49
CA THR A 485 49.75 -18.43 19.12
C THR A 485 49.00 -19.74 19.34
N GLN A 486 49.05 -20.68 18.38
CA GLN A 486 48.51 -22.02 18.57
C GLN A 486 49.18 -22.76 19.74
N HIS A 487 50.51 -22.76 19.80
CA HIS A 487 51.27 -23.43 20.86
C HIS A 487 51.03 -22.81 22.25
N SER A 488 50.83 -21.49 22.32
CA SER A 488 50.56 -20.77 23.57
C SER A 488 49.15 -21.01 24.11
N SER A 489 48.22 -21.45 23.26
CA SER A 489 46.81 -21.66 23.63
C SER A 489 46.55 -22.99 24.34
N GLY A 490 47.57 -23.87 24.47
CA GLY A 490 47.60 -24.99 25.42
C GLY A 490 46.72 -26.20 25.10
N GLU A 491 45.93 -26.18 24.01
CA GLU A 491 45.10 -27.31 23.59
C GLU A 491 45.80 -28.12 22.48
N ILE A 492 46.25 -29.32 22.84
CA ILE A 492 46.81 -30.29 21.89
C ILE A 492 45.69 -30.67 20.91
N ILE A 493 45.96 -30.57 19.61
CA ILE A 493 45.16 -31.18 18.55
C ILE A 493 45.15 -32.70 18.81
N SER A 494 44.18 -33.18 19.57
CA SER A 494 43.96 -34.62 19.72
C SER A 494 43.26 -35.14 18.48
N ASP A 495 43.79 -36.21 17.89
CA ASP A 495 43.22 -37.01 16.80
C ASP A 495 41.80 -37.53 17.13
N LEU A 496 40.80 -36.65 17.15
CA LEU A 496 39.39 -36.98 17.22
C LEU A 496 38.72 -36.43 15.96
N ASP A 497 38.19 -37.35 15.15
CA ASP A 497 37.63 -37.24 13.80
C ASP A 497 36.48 -36.23 13.57
N SER A 498 36.28 -35.22 14.43
CA SER A 498 35.30 -34.16 14.19
C SER A 498 35.91 -33.01 13.38
N THR A 499 35.74 -33.08 12.05
CA THR A 499 36.10 -32.02 11.09
C THR A 499 35.54 -30.63 11.44
N ASP A 500 34.40 -30.56 12.14
CA ASP A 500 33.80 -29.30 12.61
C ASP A 500 34.60 -28.61 13.74
N PHE A 501 35.21 -29.37 14.66
CA PHE A 501 35.93 -28.80 15.82
C PHE A 501 37.24 -28.12 15.39
N ASN A 502 37.91 -28.67 14.37
CA ASN A 502 39.14 -28.09 13.81
C ASN A 502 38.85 -26.82 12.97
N TYR A 503 37.66 -26.75 12.36
CA TYR A 503 37.21 -25.59 11.57
C TYR A 503 36.94 -24.36 12.44
N ASP A 504 36.18 -24.51 13.53
CA ASP A 504 35.85 -23.39 14.42
C ASP A 504 37.09 -22.88 15.17
N TYR A 505 37.99 -23.79 15.58
CA TYR A 505 39.27 -23.45 16.19
C TYR A 505 40.18 -22.64 15.25
N THR A 506 40.33 -23.09 14.00
CA THR A 506 41.17 -22.40 13.01
C THR A 506 40.71 -20.95 12.80
N LEU A 507 39.41 -20.71 12.65
CA LEU A 507 38.87 -19.35 12.51
C LEU A 507 39.00 -18.54 13.80
N ALA A 508 38.80 -19.15 14.96
CA ALA A 508 38.98 -18.48 16.23
C ALA A 508 40.41 -17.94 16.40
N THR A 509 41.43 -18.78 16.13
CA THR A 509 42.85 -18.37 16.21
C THR A 509 43.19 -17.26 15.21
N VAL A 510 42.66 -17.34 13.98
CA VAL A 510 42.82 -16.25 12.99
C VAL A 510 42.21 -14.94 13.50
N TRP A 511 41.03 -15.00 14.12
CA TRP A 511 40.41 -13.80 14.70
C TRP A 511 41.14 -13.30 15.93
N ASP A 512 41.74 -14.16 16.75
CA ASP A 512 42.55 -13.72 17.89
C ASP A 512 43.74 -12.88 17.43
N LEU A 513 44.45 -13.33 16.38
CA LEU A 513 45.56 -12.59 15.78
C LEU A 513 45.11 -11.30 15.09
N THR A 514 44.08 -11.39 14.26
CA THR A 514 43.67 -10.28 13.39
C THR A 514 42.90 -9.19 14.14
N LEU A 515 42.06 -9.56 15.13
CA LEU A 515 41.36 -8.58 15.97
C LEU A 515 42.29 -7.92 16.99
N ALA A 516 43.31 -8.62 17.50
CA ALA A 516 44.27 -8.03 18.46
C ALA A 516 45.08 -6.85 17.88
N LYS A 517 45.22 -6.76 16.56
CA LYS A 517 45.90 -5.65 15.87
C LYS A 517 44.96 -4.56 15.35
N LEU A 518 43.65 -4.70 15.55
CA LEU A 518 42.68 -3.74 15.08
C LEU A 518 42.71 -2.47 15.95
N ASP A 519 42.54 -1.30 15.34
CA ASP A 519 42.39 -0.04 16.09
C ASP A 519 41.24 -0.16 17.11
N PRO A 520 41.40 0.29 18.36
CA PRO A 520 40.38 0.14 19.39
C PRO A 520 39.00 0.71 18.99
N LYS A 521 38.97 1.79 18.20
CA LYS A 521 37.70 2.37 17.73
C LYS A 521 37.07 1.57 16.61
N ALA A 522 37.89 0.99 15.74
CA ALA A 522 37.42 0.04 14.74
C ALA A 522 36.85 -1.23 15.40
N PHE A 523 37.52 -1.76 16.42
CA PHE A 523 37.01 -2.91 17.16
C PHE A 523 35.72 -2.58 17.92
N PHE A 524 35.64 -1.42 18.57
CA PHE A 524 34.42 -0.97 19.24
C PHE A 524 33.24 -0.80 18.27
N LEU A 525 33.49 -0.28 17.07
CA LEU A 525 32.48 -0.20 16.01
C LEU A 525 32.04 -1.61 15.55
N LEU A 526 32.96 -2.55 15.45
CA LEU A 526 32.67 -3.95 15.09
C LEU A 526 31.82 -4.64 16.17
N GLN A 527 32.09 -4.39 17.45
CA GLN A 527 31.30 -4.90 18.57
C GLN A 527 29.84 -4.43 18.49
N MET A 528 29.59 -3.17 18.14
CA MET A 528 28.21 -2.68 17.92
C MET A 528 27.52 -3.40 16.75
N MET A 529 28.22 -3.54 15.61
CA MET A 529 27.69 -4.23 14.43
C MET A 529 27.37 -5.69 14.68
N ALA A 530 27.95 -6.30 15.72
CA ALA A 530 27.71 -7.68 16.08
C ALA A 530 26.30 -7.95 16.64
N TYR A 531 25.55 -6.92 17.05
CA TYR A 531 24.16 -7.03 17.52
C TYR A 531 23.10 -6.53 16.51
N LEU A 532 23.56 -6.08 15.35
CA LEU A 532 22.72 -5.56 14.27
C LEU A 532 22.45 -6.64 13.21
N ASP A 533 21.50 -6.39 12.30
CA ASP A 533 21.25 -7.34 11.20
C ASP A 533 22.55 -7.48 10.39
N PRO A 534 23.00 -8.71 10.11
CA PRO A 534 24.27 -8.94 9.39
C PRO A 534 24.31 -8.30 8.01
N ASP A 535 23.13 -8.06 7.43
CA ASP A 535 22.93 -7.56 6.08
C ASP A 535 22.35 -6.14 6.14
N CYS A 536 22.85 -5.26 5.26
CA CYS A 536 22.29 -3.92 5.05
C CYS A 536 22.17 -3.03 6.31
N ILE A 537 23.16 -3.02 7.20
CA ILE A 537 23.23 -2.09 8.35
C ILE A 537 23.32 -0.65 7.83
N PRO A 538 22.35 0.23 8.10
CA PRO A 538 22.42 1.61 7.61
C PRO A 538 23.55 2.39 8.30
N GLU A 539 24.44 3.05 7.53
CA GLU A 539 25.51 3.91 8.10
C GLU A 539 24.94 5.01 9.02
N ALA A 540 23.68 5.39 8.82
CA ALA A 540 22.96 6.37 9.62
C ALA A 540 22.79 5.97 11.09
N VAL A 541 22.85 4.68 11.44
CA VAL A 541 22.87 4.23 12.84
C VAL A 541 24.04 4.85 13.59
N PHE A 542 25.19 4.99 12.94
CA PHE A 542 26.43 5.48 13.55
C PHE A 542 26.72 6.96 13.27
N THR A 543 26.26 7.47 12.12
CA THR A 543 26.72 8.76 11.57
C THR A 543 25.68 9.88 11.58
N SER A 544 24.46 9.62 12.03
CA SER A 544 23.40 10.62 12.07
C SER A 544 23.66 11.71 13.13
N PRO A 545 23.09 12.91 12.96
CA PRO A 545 23.13 13.94 14.00
C PRO A 545 22.52 13.45 15.33
N GLU A 546 21.50 12.59 15.28
CA GLU A 546 20.84 12.03 16.44
C GLU A 546 21.75 11.03 17.17
N SER A 547 22.41 10.12 16.44
CA SER A 547 23.36 9.17 17.02
C SER A 547 24.56 9.85 17.67
N SER A 548 24.99 10.99 17.11
CA SER A 548 26.12 11.76 17.67
C SER A 548 25.86 12.35 19.07
N LYS A 549 24.59 12.40 19.51
CA LYS A 549 24.19 12.85 20.85
C LYS A 549 24.28 11.75 21.91
N VAL A 550 24.36 10.49 21.50
CA VAL A 550 24.47 9.35 22.42
C VAL A 550 25.89 9.32 22.97
N ASP A 551 26.04 9.26 24.30
CA ASP A 551 27.35 9.16 24.92
C ASP A 551 27.84 7.71 24.96
N LEU A 552 28.59 7.34 23.93
CA LEU A 552 29.18 6.02 23.74
C LEU A 552 30.60 5.90 24.32
N GLY A 553 31.00 6.83 25.19
CA GLY A 553 32.35 6.88 25.74
C GLY A 553 33.41 7.39 24.75
N THR A 554 34.70 7.17 25.07
CA THR A 554 35.85 7.65 24.29
C THR A 554 36.23 6.73 23.13
N ASP A 555 35.79 5.47 23.19
CA ASP A 555 36.22 4.43 22.27
C ASP A 555 35.37 4.42 21.00
N PHE A 556 34.19 5.05 21.02
CA PHE A 556 33.42 5.26 19.81
C PHE A 556 34.04 6.34 18.91
N PRO A 557 34.13 6.12 17.58
CA PRO A 557 34.66 7.12 16.65
C PRO A 557 33.65 8.27 16.39
N LYS A 558 33.46 9.15 17.38
CA LYS A 558 32.43 10.23 17.39
C LYS A 558 32.48 11.19 16.19
N SER A 559 33.67 11.51 15.66
CA SER A 559 33.79 12.41 14.50
C SER A 559 33.66 11.63 13.19
N LYS A 560 33.02 12.20 12.17
CA LYS A 560 32.91 11.58 10.83
C LYS A 560 34.25 11.11 10.26
N VAL A 561 35.33 11.86 10.47
CA VAL A 561 36.69 11.47 10.03
C VAL A 561 37.12 10.18 10.70
N LYS A 562 37.15 10.15 12.04
CA LYS A 562 37.47 8.94 12.83
C LYS A 562 36.56 7.76 12.50
N TYR A 563 35.28 7.99 12.20
CA TYR A 563 34.36 6.94 11.79
C TYR A 563 34.80 6.31 10.47
N PHE A 564 35.12 7.13 9.46
CA PHE A 564 35.58 6.62 8.17
C PHE A 564 36.99 6.02 8.25
N GLU A 565 37.85 6.47 9.16
CA GLU A 565 39.15 5.83 9.46
C GLU A 565 38.95 4.43 10.07
N ALA A 566 38.09 4.33 11.09
CA ALA A 566 37.73 3.05 11.72
C ALA A 566 37.07 2.10 10.70
N LEU A 567 36.12 2.60 9.91
CA LEU A 567 35.45 1.82 8.88
C LEU A 567 36.42 1.38 7.78
N LYS A 568 37.35 2.26 7.35
CA LYS A 568 38.40 1.90 6.40
C LYS A 568 39.24 0.75 6.96
N SER A 569 39.65 0.83 8.22
CA SER A 569 40.37 -0.26 8.89
C SER A 569 39.59 -1.57 8.81
N LEU A 570 38.30 -1.57 9.16
CA LEU A 570 37.44 -2.76 9.09
C LEU A 570 37.31 -3.33 7.67
N CYS A 571 37.24 -2.47 6.66
CA CYS A 571 37.19 -2.91 5.26
C CYS A 571 38.53 -3.48 4.77
N THR A 572 39.67 -2.94 5.20
CA THR A 572 41.00 -3.44 4.80
C THR A 572 41.24 -4.87 5.29
N TYR A 573 40.80 -5.19 6.52
CA TYR A 573 40.85 -6.56 7.06
C TYR A 573 39.71 -7.47 6.53
N ASP A 574 38.87 -7.01 5.60
CA ASP A 574 37.69 -7.72 5.05
C ASP A 574 36.65 -8.15 6.12
N PHE A 575 36.65 -7.49 7.29
CA PHE A 575 35.67 -7.74 8.36
C PHE A 575 34.29 -7.16 8.03
N VAL A 576 34.26 -6.02 7.35
CA VAL A 576 33.03 -5.30 6.98
C VAL A 576 33.10 -4.95 5.51
N ARG A 577 31.99 -5.17 4.79
CA ARG A 577 31.80 -4.67 3.43
C ARG A 577 30.90 -3.45 3.46
N ARG A 578 31.20 -2.49 2.59
CA ARG A 578 30.48 -1.23 2.47
C ARG A 578 29.91 -1.06 1.07
N ASP A 579 28.59 -0.84 1.00
CA ASP A 579 27.95 -0.32 -0.19
C ASP A 579 27.83 1.21 -0.07
N ALA A 580 28.74 1.93 -0.73
CA ALA A 580 28.76 3.39 -0.68
C ALA A 580 27.55 4.06 -1.37
N LYS A 581 26.89 3.36 -2.31
CA LYS A 581 25.72 3.88 -3.04
C LYS A 581 24.48 3.79 -2.16
N MET A 582 24.28 2.65 -1.53
CA MET A 582 23.14 2.41 -0.62
C MET A 582 23.39 2.94 0.80
N LYS A 583 24.65 3.29 1.13
CA LYS A 583 25.11 3.69 2.47
C LYS A 583 24.79 2.63 3.52
N THR A 584 25.05 1.39 3.17
CA THR A 584 24.81 0.23 4.02
C THR A 584 26.09 -0.57 4.20
N LEU A 585 26.17 -1.29 5.32
CA LEU A 585 27.27 -2.14 5.70
C LEU A 585 26.79 -3.57 5.85
N SER A 586 27.68 -4.53 5.64
CA SER A 586 27.41 -5.95 5.91
C SER A 586 28.58 -6.59 6.63
N ILE A 587 28.28 -7.46 7.57
CA ILE A 587 29.25 -8.16 8.41
C ILE A 587 28.96 -9.66 8.36
N HIS A 588 30.03 -10.46 8.33
CA HIS A 588 29.86 -11.91 8.29
C HIS A 588 29.32 -12.43 9.65
N ARG A 589 28.28 -13.27 9.62
CA ARG A 589 27.60 -13.75 10.83
C ARG A 589 28.49 -14.55 11.79
N LEU A 590 29.43 -15.34 11.27
CA LEU A 590 30.39 -16.04 12.13
C LEU A 590 31.33 -15.05 12.84
N LEU A 591 31.70 -13.96 12.17
CA LEU A 591 32.48 -12.89 12.80
C LEU A 591 31.63 -12.19 13.87
N GLN A 592 30.35 -11.88 13.60
CA GLN A 592 29.46 -11.32 14.63
C GLN A 592 29.39 -12.23 15.86
N LYS A 593 29.18 -13.54 15.67
CA LYS A 593 29.16 -14.53 16.75
C LYS A 593 30.45 -14.51 17.55
N SER A 594 31.59 -14.60 16.85
CA SER A 594 32.90 -14.68 17.50
C SER A 594 33.30 -13.38 18.21
N VAL A 595 32.88 -12.21 17.71
CA VAL A 595 33.05 -10.93 18.40
C VAL A 595 32.22 -10.88 19.68
N ARG A 596 30.97 -11.37 19.67
CA ARG A 596 30.13 -11.44 20.87
C ARG A 596 30.68 -12.40 21.93
N GLU A 597 31.21 -13.55 21.52
CA GLU A 597 31.83 -14.52 22.42
C GLU A 597 33.06 -13.95 23.13
N ARG A 598 33.83 -13.08 22.44
CA ARG A 598 35.01 -12.37 23.00
C ARG A 598 34.69 -11.20 23.91
N LEU A 599 33.45 -10.72 23.94
CA LEU A 599 33.06 -9.69 24.89
C LEU A 599 33.12 -10.27 26.30
N SER A 600 33.69 -9.52 27.24
CA SER A 600 33.61 -9.87 28.67
C SER A 600 32.15 -9.88 29.12
N ASP A 601 31.88 -10.59 30.22
CA ASP A 601 30.53 -10.63 30.81
C ASP A 601 30.01 -9.22 31.16
N SER A 602 30.90 -8.29 31.52
CA SER A 602 30.57 -6.87 31.71
C SER A 602 30.46 -6.06 30.41
N GLY A 603 31.10 -6.49 29.33
CA GLY A 603 31.13 -5.82 28.04
C GLY A 603 29.88 -6.07 27.21
N ARG A 604 29.38 -7.31 27.19
CA ARG A 604 28.15 -7.69 26.46
C ARG A 604 26.94 -6.78 26.76
N PRO A 605 26.52 -6.59 28.04
CA PRO A 605 25.38 -5.73 28.36
C PRO A 605 25.66 -4.25 28.03
N ALA A 606 26.92 -3.79 28.17
CA ALA A 606 27.29 -2.43 27.83
C ALA A 606 27.16 -2.16 26.32
N ILE A 607 27.66 -3.07 25.49
CA ILE A 607 27.58 -2.97 24.02
C ILE A 607 26.13 -3.07 23.56
N PHE A 608 25.36 -4.03 24.08
CA PHE A 608 23.95 -4.18 23.75
C PHE A 608 23.16 -2.90 24.05
N ARG A 609 23.33 -2.32 25.24
CA ARG A 609 22.72 -1.04 25.62
C ARG A 609 23.09 0.09 24.65
N PHE A 610 24.36 0.20 24.26
CA PHE A 610 24.79 1.22 23.29
C PHE A 610 24.11 1.07 21.93
N VAL A 611 23.91 -0.17 21.46
CA VAL A 611 23.16 -0.44 20.23
C VAL A 611 21.69 -0.04 20.38
N VAL A 612 21.05 -0.37 21.50
CA VAL A 612 19.68 0.07 21.81
C VAL A 612 19.59 1.58 21.78
N GLN A 613 20.50 2.30 22.46
CA GLN A 613 20.51 3.76 22.49
C GLN A 613 20.70 4.39 21.11
N LEU A 614 21.59 3.83 20.29
CA LEU A 614 21.78 4.26 18.91
C LEU A 614 20.51 4.07 18.08
N LEU A 615 19.86 2.91 18.18
CA LEU A 615 18.62 2.63 17.48
C LEU A 615 17.48 3.54 17.97
N SER A 616 17.31 3.71 19.28
CA SER A 616 16.32 4.63 19.86
C SER A 616 16.52 6.08 19.44
N ALA A 617 17.77 6.51 19.21
CA ALA A 617 18.06 7.85 18.72
C ALA A 617 17.67 8.05 17.24
N VAL A 618 17.85 7.03 16.40
CA VAL A 618 17.59 7.15 14.95
C VAL A 618 16.18 6.71 14.55
N TYR A 619 15.57 5.80 15.30
CA TYR A 619 14.23 5.29 15.03
C TYR A 619 13.19 6.39 15.28
N PRO A 620 12.27 6.65 14.35
CA PRO A 620 11.23 7.67 14.55
C PRO A 620 10.38 7.40 15.80
N GLN A 621 10.14 8.43 16.60
CA GLN A 621 9.35 8.31 17.83
C GLN A 621 7.85 8.57 17.58
N GLN A 622 7.02 7.70 18.14
CA GLN A 622 5.57 7.87 18.27
C GLN A 622 5.29 9.05 19.20
N LYS A 623 4.38 9.95 18.83
CA LYS A 623 3.98 11.08 19.68
C LYS A 623 2.46 11.14 19.83
N LEU A 624 1.98 10.95 21.06
CA LEU A 624 0.58 11.17 21.47
C LEU A 624 -0.45 10.47 20.56
N GLY A 625 -0.15 9.27 20.07
CA GLY A 625 -1.05 8.54 19.17
C GLY A 625 -1.23 9.15 17.77
N MET A 626 -0.40 10.14 17.38
CA MET A 626 -0.37 10.65 16.00
C MET A 626 0.24 9.63 15.02
N ALA A 627 -0.19 9.73 13.77
CA ALA A 627 0.28 8.83 12.72
C ALA A 627 1.78 9.00 12.42
N MET A 628 2.44 7.92 12.01
CA MET A 628 3.86 7.86 11.64
C MET A 628 4.07 7.72 10.11
N ASP A 629 3.03 7.92 9.31
CA ASP A 629 3.02 7.85 7.85
C ASP A 629 4.19 8.59 7.16
N ARG A 630 4.49 9.81 7.60
CA ARG A 630 5.63 10.61 7.09
C ARG A 630 7.01 10.01 7.39
N PHE A 631 7.09 9.03 8.28
CA PHE A 631 8.33 8.40 8.70
C PHE A 631 8.46 6.94 8.25
N TRP A 632 7.47 6.41 7.52
CA TRP A 632 7.43 4.99 7.15
C TRP A 632 8.70 4.50 6.46
N GLU A 633 9.24 5.25 5.49
CA GLU A 633 10.49 4.86 4.81
C GLU A 633 11.67 4.71 5.79
N LYS A 634 11.74 5.60 6.79
CA LYS A 634 12.77 5.56 7.81
C LYS A 634 12.54 4.39 8.77
N CYS A 635 11.30 4.16 9.19
CA CYS A 635 10.94 2.99 10.00
C CYS A 635 11.31 1.68 9.29
N ASP A 636 10.95 1.55 8.00
CA ASP A 636 11.25 0.39 7.15
C ASP A 636 12.76 0.11 7.01
N LEU A 637 13.57 1.19 6.95
CA LEU A 637 15.02 1.10 6.86
C LEU A 637 15.66 0.53 8.14
N PHE A 638 15.17 0.94 9.32
CA PHE A 638 15.75 0.55 10.61
C PHE A 638 15.07 -0.66 11.25
N LEU A 639 13.86 -1.04 10.83
CA LEU A 639 13.12 -2.16 11.41
C LEU A 639 13.91 -3.49 11.45
N PRO A 640 14.67 -3.90 10.41
CA PRO A 640 15.48 -5.11 10.48
C PRO A 640 16.50 -5.10 11.62
N GLN A 641 17.05 -3.92 11.92
CA GLN A 641 18.01 -3.74 13.00
C GLN A 641 17.36 -3.91 14.37
N VAL A 642 16.14 -3.37 14.54
CA VAL A 642 15.33 -3.56 15.74
C VAL A 642 14.98 -5.04 15.94
N ILE A 643 14.57 -5.73 14.87
CA ILE A 643 14.27 -7.17 14.90
C ILE A 643 15.51 -7.98 15.29
N SER A 644 16.70 -7.65 14.78
CA SER A 644 17.95 -8.31 15.16
C SER A 644 18.27 -8.15 16.65
N VAL A 645 18.12 -6.94 17.19
CA VAL A 645 18.33 -6.67 18.61
C VAL A 645 17.33 -7.44 19.49
N ILE A 646 16.06 -7.51 19.08
CA ILE A 646 15.04 -8.31 19.76
C ILE A 646 15.41 -9.79 19.74
N GLY A 647 15.83 -10.33 18.59
CA GLY A 647 16.23 -11.73 18.48
C GLY A 647 17.40 -12.09 19.40
N HIS A 648 18.35 -11.17 19.60
CA HIS A 648 19.43 -11.34 20.57
C HIS A 648 18.94 -11.30 22.02
N TYR A 649 17.99 -10.43 22.34
CA TYR A 649 17.37 -10.38 23.66
C TYR A 649 16.60 -11.67 23.96
N ASP A 650 15.76 -12.11 23.03
CA ASP A 650 14.88 -13.28 23.19
C ASP A 650 15.70 -14.58 23.35
N TRP A 651 16.70 -14.79 22.50
CA TRP A 651 17.60 -15.94 22.59
C TRP A 651 18.35 -16.01 23.94
N ALA A 652 18.77 -14.87 24.49
CA ALA A 652 19.44 -14.82 25.79
C ALA A 652 18.49 -15.19 26.94
N VAL A 653 17.20 -14.83 26.82
CA VAL A 653 16.17 -15.20 27.80
C VAL A 653 15.79 -16.68 27.70
N GLU A 654 15.61 -17.22 26.49
CA GLU A 654 15.17 -18.61 26.28
C GLU A 654 16.20 -19.67 26.68
N THR A 655 17.50 -19.37 26.53
CA THR A 655 18.57 -20.36 26.74
C THR A 655 19.02 -20.51 28.20
N ASP A 656 18.37 -19.80 29.15
CA ASP A 656 18.72 -19.75 30.58
C ASP A 656 20.25 -19.57 30.80
N ARG A 657 20.88 -18.78 29.91
CA ARG A 657 22.28 -18.34 29.97
C ARG A 657 22.33 -16.87 30.39
N PRO A 658 22.06 -16.57 31.68
CA PRO A 658 22.11 -15.20 32.17
C PRO A 658 23.47 -14.54 31.93
N SER A 659 24.59 -15.28 31.88
CA SER A 659 25.94 -14.72 31.69
C SER A 659 26.28 -14.12 30.32
N GLU A 660 25.51 -14.37 29.26
CA GLU A 660 25.75 -13.74 27.94
C GLU A 660 25.14 -12.32 27.83
N LEU A 661 24.24 -11.96 28.75
CA LEU A 661 23.68 -10.63 28.91
C LEU A 661 23.64 -10.25 30.40
N ASP A 662 24.62 -10.77 31.17
CA ASP A 662 24.59 -10.81 32.64
C ASP A 662 24.13 -9.48 33.22
N VAL A 663 23.22 -9.61 34.18
CA VAL A 663 22.53 -8.55 34.92
C VAL A 663 21.29 -8.03 34.21
N GLU A 664 20.14 -8.17 34.89
CA GLU A 664 19.00 -7.27 34.86
C GLU A 664 19.34 -6.00 34.07
N LEU A 665 18.81 -5.88 32.83
CA LEU A 665 18.91 -4.61 32.10
C LEU A 665 18.62 -3.54 33.12
N THR A 666 19.58 -2.63 33.35
CA THR A 666 19.35 -1.52 34.27
C THR A 666 18.00 -0.93 33.92
N GLU A 667 17.21 -0.52 34.91
CA GLU A 667 15.86 -0.05 34.66
C GLU A 667 15.78 0.94 33.47
N GLN A 668 16.77 1.84 33.37
CA GLN A 668 16.92 2.75 32.24
C GLN A 668 17.05 2.04 30.87
N SER A 669 18.00 1.13 30.71
CA SER A 669 18.23 0.39 29.46
C SER A 669 17.02 -0.47 29.07
N ALA A 670 16.32 -1.05 30.05
CA ALA A 670 15.09 -1.79 29.82
C ALA A 670 13.97 -0.86 29.29
N MET A 671 13.83 0.33 29.89
CA MET A 671 12.88 1.34 29.44
C MET A 671 13.22 1.85 28.02
N GLU A 672 14.49 2.08 27.71
CA GLU A 672 14.96 2.51 26.38
C GLU A 672 14.67 1.45 25.30
N LEU A 673 14.87 0.17 25.63
CA LEU A 673 14.51 -0.94 24.73
C LEU A 673 13.00 -0.98 24.52
N VAL A 674 12.20 -0.93 25.58
CA VAL A 674 10.74 -0.99 25.47
C VAL A 674 10.18 0.23 24.71
N GLU A 675 10.76 1.41 24.86
CA GLU A 675 10.39 2.58 24.05
C GLU A 675 10.65 2.34 22.56
N LEU A 676 11.80 1.74 22.20
CA LEU A 676 12.08 1.34 20.82
C LEU A 676 11.06 0.31 20.30
N LEU A 677 10.70 -0.69 21.12
CA LEU A 677 9.68 -1.69 20.77
C LEU A 677 8.31 -1.03 20.57
N HIS A 678 7.92 -0.11 21.43
CA HIS A 678 6.67 0.64 21.28
C HIS A 678 6.63 1.40 19.95
N ASN A 679 7.70 2.13 19.62
CA ASN A 679 7.77 2.88 18.36
C ASN A 679 7.70 1.95 17.14
N ALA A 680 8.41 0.81 17.18
CA ALA A 680 8.39 -0.17 16.10
C ALA A 680 7.04 -0.88 15.95
N THR A 681 6.42 -1.27 17.07
CA THR A 681 5.10 -1.91 17.07
C THR A 681 3.99 -0.95 16.61
N TRP A 682 4.06 0.33 16.96
CA TRP A 682 3.15 1.34 16.39
C TRP A 682 3.25 1.41 14.87
N PHE A 683 4.47 1.50 14.33
CA PHE A 683 4.69 1.49 12.89
C PHE A 683 4.14 0.20 12.24
N MET A 684 4.41 -0.96 12.83
CA MET A 684 3.88 -2.24 12.36
C MET A 684 2.35 -2.27 12.38
N GLN A 685 1.70 -1.66 13.38
CA GLN A 685 0.24 -1.58 13.48
C GLN A 685 -0.34 -0.75 12.33
N GLU A 686 0.24 0.41 12.03
CA GLU A 686 -0.20 1.25 10.92
C GLU A 686 -0.05 0.55 9.55
N LYS A 687 0.96 -0.31 9.41
CA LYS A 687 1.23 -1.12 8.22
C LYS A 687 0.44 -2.43 8.14
N GLY A 688 -0.32 -2.78 9.18
CA GLY A 688 -1.07 -4.05 9.23
C GLY A 688 -0.20 -5.29 9.50
N MET A 689 1.04 -5.14 9.98
CA MET A 689 1.97 -6.24 10.24
C MET A 689 1.70 -6.96 11.58
N PHE A 690 0.43 -7.31 11.85
CA PHE A 690 -0.03 -7.76 13.17
C PHE A 690 0.65 -9.05 13.65
N LYS A 691 0.94 -9.99 12.75
CA LYS A 691 1.61 -11.27 13.06
C LYS A 691 3.02 -11.08 13.64
N GLN A 692 3.77 -10.09 13.14
CA GLN A 692 5.12 -9.77 13.64
C GLN A 692 5.06 -8.88 14.88
N LEU A 693 4.05 -8.00 14.96
CA LEU A 693 3.86 -7.06 16.05
C LEU A 693 3.60 -7.74 17.38
N LEU A 694 2.64 -8.67 17.44
CA LEU A 694 2.13 -9.23 18.70
C LEU A 694 3.24 -9.88 19.55
N PRO A 695 4.15 -10.72 19.01
CA PRO A 695 5.27 -11.26 19.78
C PRO A 695 6.19 -10.17 20.35
N ILE A 696 6.48 -9.13 19.56
CA ILE A 696 7.36 -8.02 19.98
C ILE A 696 6.71 -7.20 21.10
N ALA A 697 5.41 -6.93 21.02
CA ALA A 697 4.68 -6.27 22.08
C ALA A 697 4.72 -7.10 23.38
N MET A 698 4.55 -8.42 23.30
CA MET A 698 4.64 -9.32 24.45
C MET A 698 6.03 -9.32 25.10
N ILE A 699 7.11 -9.29 24.30
CA ILE A 699 8.48 -9.14 24.83
C ILE A 699 8.60 -7.85 25.63
N GLY A 700 8.11 -6.73 25.10
CA GLY A 700 8.10 -5.44 25.81
C GLY A 700 7.30 -5.48 27.12
N GLU A 701 6.14 -6.13 27.14
CA GLU A 701 5.35 -6.31 28.35
C GLU A 701 6.10 -7.14 29.41
N ASN A 702 6.77 -8.22 28.98
CA ASN A 702 7.53 -9.09 29.87
C ASN A 702 8.73 -8.37 30.47
N ILE A 703 9.45 -7.54 29.68
CA ILE A 703 10.52 -6.67 30.18
C ILE A 703 9.98 -5.72 31.25
N LEU A 704 8.86 -5.03 31.01
CA LEU A 704 8.30 -4.10 31.99
C LEU A 704 7.83 -4.80 33.27
N LYS A 705 7.29 -6.02 33.16
CA LYS A 705 6.90 -6.83 34.32
C LYS A 705 8.12 -7.26 35.14
N SER A 706 9.20 -7.70 34.50
CA SER A 706 10.41 -8.18 35.20
C SER A 706 11.12 -7.08 35.98
N ILE A 707 11.10 -5.83 35.49
CA ILE A 707 11.68 -4.67 36.19
C ILE A 707 10.69 -3.96 37.14
N GLY A 708 9.50 -4.52 37.39
CA GLY A 708 8.50 -3.92 38.29
C GLY A 708 7.84 -2.64 37.77
N ARG A 709 7.82 -2.42 36.45
CA ARG A 709 7.22 -1.26 35.76
C ARG A 709 5.92 -1.59 35.02
N ALA A 710 5.15 -2.55 35.54
CA ALA A 710 3.87 -2.97 34.97
C ALA A 710 2.78 -1.88 34.96
N GLU A 711 2.91 -0.84 35.77
CA GLU A 711 1.99 0.32 35.81
C GLU A 711 2.57 1.56 35.13
N SER A 712 3.68 1.41 34.39
CA SER A 712 4.32 2.53 33.70
C SER A 712 3.54 3.02 32.48
N MET A 713 3.82 4.26 32.07
CA MET A 713 3.25 4.83 30.84
C MET A 713 3.57 3.98 29.60
N LEU A 714 4.78 3.40 29.51
CA LEU A 714 5.16 2.51 28.41
C LEU A 714 4.32 1.23 28.36
N MET A 715 3.95 0.66 29.51
CA MET A 715 3.03 -0.49 29.55
C MET A 715 1.68 -0.09 28.95
N GLY A 716 1.19 1.10 29.29
CA GLY A 716 -0.02 1.67 28.70
C GLY A 716 0.08 1.85 27.17
N GLU A 717 1.23 2.24 26.64
CA GLU A 717 1.44 2.39 25.20
C GLU A 717 1.50 1.05 24.44
N LEU A 718 2.11 0.02 25.03
CA LEU A 718 2.09 -1.34 24.46
C LEU A 718 0.67 -1.93 24.46
N TYR A 719 -0.03 -1.89 25.60
CA TYR A 719 -1.42 -2.33 25.69
C TYR A 719 -2.34 -1.56 24.73
N ASN A 720 -2.09 -0.28 24.52
CA ASN A 720 -2.85 0.53 23.56
C ASN A 720 -2.63 0.03 22.12
N THR A 721 -1.39 -0.31 21.76
CA THR A 721 -1.04 -0.84 20.45
C THR A 721 -1.69 -2.22 20.22
N VAL A 722 -1.64 -3.10 21.22
CA VAL A 722 -2.28 -4.42 21.18
C VAL A 722 -3.82 -4.30 21.12
N GLY A 723 -4.42 -3.41 21.91
CA GLY A 723 -5.86 -3.14 21.86
C GLY A 723 -6.32 -2.63 20.50
N ASN A 724 -5.53 -1.76 19.85
CA ASN A 724 -5.80 -1.33 18.47
C ASN A 724 -5.77 -2.50 17.48
N VAL A 725 -4.83 -3.45 17.63
CA VAL A 725 -4.79 -4.66 16.78
C VAL A 725 -6.08 -5.46 16.96
N TYR A 726 -6.51 -5.70 18.20
CA TYR A 726 -7.75 -6.43 18.48
C TYR A 726 -9.00 -5.72 17.93
N LEU A 727 -9.02 -4.38 17.96
CA LEU A 727 -10.08 -3.59 17.35
C LEU A 727 -10.15 -3.81 15.83
N GLU A 728 -9.01 -3.81 15.14
CA GLU A 728 -8.94 -3.96 13.68
C GLU A 728 -9.30 -5.37 13.22
N ILE A 729 -8.86 -6.41 13.93
CA ILE A 729 -9.20 -7.82 13.58
C ILE A 729 -10.61 -8.23 14.03
N GLY A 730 -11.39 -7.31 14.60
CA GLY A 730 -12.78 -7.56 15.00
C GLY A 730 -12.93 -8.36 16.31
N ASN A 731 -11.88 -8.52 17.10
CA ASN A 731 -11.97 -9.20 18.38
C ASN A 731 -12.34 -8.22 19.51
N HIS A 732 -13.64 -7.97 19.65
CA HIS A 732 -14.18 -6.86 20.46
C HIS A 732 -13.97 -7.02 21.97
N GLN A 733 -13.97 -8.26 22.49
CA GLN A 733 -13.83 -8.54 23.92
C GLN A 733 -12.40 -8.23 24.39
N GLU A 734 -11.41 -8.81 23.74
CA GLU A 734 -9.99 -8.59 24.00
C GLU A 734 -9.62 -7.11 23.81
N CYS A 735 -10.17 -6.46 22.78
CA CYS A 735 -10.05 -5.03 22.56
C CYS A 735 -10.48 -4.21 23.80
N GLN A 736 -11.68 -4.50 24.35
CA GLN A 736 -12.20 -3.82 25.54
C GLN A 736 -11.32 -4.09 26.77
N GLU A 737 -10.85 -5.32 26.95
CA GLU A 737 -9.97 -5.69 28.07
C GLU A 737 -8.66 -4.90 28.05
N TYR A 738 -7.97 -4.86 26.90
CA TYR A 738 -6.72 -4.11 26.76
C TYR A 738 -6.93 -2.61 26.95
N PHE A 739 -7.95 -2.01 26.33
CA PHE A 739 -8.22 -0.59 26.55
C PHE A 739 -8.62 -0.26 27.99
N THR A 740 -9.26 -1.20 28.71
CA THR A 740 -9.51 -1.02 30.15
C THR A 740 -8.21 -1.00 30.96
N LYS A 741 -7.23 -1.87 30.66
CA LYS A 741 -5.89 -1.83 31.27
C LYS A 741 -5.19 -0.48 30.98
N VAL A 742 -5.25 0.00 29.74
CA VAL A 742 -4.68 1.30 29.34
C VAL A 742 -5.34 2.46 30.10
N LYS A 743 -6.68 2.41 30.27
CA LYS A 743 -7.44 3.45 30.98
C LYS A 743 -6.95 3.59 32.41
N VAL A 744 -6.82 2.49 33.14
CA VAL A 744 -6.34 2.47 34.53
C VAL A 744 -4.98 3.16 34.64
N ILE A 745 -4.03 2.79 33.78
CA ILE A 745 -2.68 3.38 33.78
C ILE A 745 -2.73 4.88 33.44
N ARG A 746 -3.40 5.25 32.33
CA ARG A 746 -3.39 6.64 31.84
C ARG A 746 -4.13 7.61 32.77
N GLU A 747 -5.25 7.21 33.36
CA GLU A 747 -6.00 8.02 34.33
C GLU A 747 -5.27 8.15 35.67
N ALA A 748 -4.50 7.13 36.09
CA ALA A 748 -3.67 7.22 37.30
C ALA A 748 -2.48 8.19 37.13
N LEU A 749 -1.88 8.23 35.94
CA LEU A 749 -0.65 8.99 35.68
C LEU A 749 -0.88 10.40 35.11
N ASN A 750 -2.09 10.74 34.66
CA ASN A 750 -2.36 12.00 33.97
C ASN A 750 -3.66 12.66 34.43
N PRO A 751 -3.76 14.00 34.37
CA PRO A 751 -5.03 14.71 34.60
C PRO A 751 -6.15 14.24 33.67
N ALA A 752 -7.38 14.28 34.17
CA ALA A 752 -8.58 13.82 33.44
C ALA A 752 -8.80 14.52 32.09
N ASP A 753 -8.35 15.76 31.94
CA ASP A 753 -8.48 16.57 30.72
C ASP A 753 -7.19 16.58 29.87
N SER A 754 -6.29 15.62 30.08
CA SER A 754 -5.05 15.53 29.32
C SER A 754 -5.26 14.90 27.93
N PRO A 755 -4.37 15.19 26.94
CA PRO A 755 -4.39 14.53 25.63
C PRO A 755 -4.27 12.99 25.71
N VAL A 756 -3.55 12.50 26.71
CA VAL A 756 -3.34 11.07 26.96
C VAL A 756 -4.63 10.39 27.39
N VAL A 757 -5.38 11.00 28.33
CA VAL A 757 -6.71 10.51 28.74
C VAL A 757 -7.73 10.64 27.60
N ALA A 758 -7.64 11.70 26.79
CA ALA A 758 -8.47 11.84 25.59
C ALA A 758 -8.25 10.69 24.60
N ASN A 759 -7.00 10.28 24.35
CA ASN A 759 -6.69 9.18 23.44
C ASN A 759 -7.34 7.87 23.88
N ILE A 760 -7.21 7.48 25.16
CA ILE A 760 -7.85 6.24 25.63
C ILE A 760 -9.37 6.34 25.69
N THR A 761 -9.92 7.52 26.01
CA THR A 761 -11.38 7.74 25.97
C THR A 761 -11.94 7.54 24.56
N ASN A 762 -11.24 7.99 23.52
CA ASN A 762 -11.60 7.72 22.13
C ASN A 762 -11.58 6.22 21.80
N ASN A 763 -10.53 5.52 22.23
CA ASN A 763 -10.38 4.09 21.94
C ASN A 763 -11.45 3.25 22.65
N LEU A 764 -11.76 3.58 23.91
CA LEU A 764 -12.90 2.99 24.61
C LEU A 764 -14.22 3.31 23.91
N SER A 765 -14.43 4.54 23.43
CA SER A 765 -15.62 4.85 22.64
C SER A 765 -15.75 3.93 21.43
N LEU A 766 -14.65 3.64 20.72
CA LEU A 766 -14.66 2.73 19.57
C LEU A 766 -14.96 1.28 19.99
N ALA A 767 -14.38 0.80 21.10
CA ALA A 767 -14.66 -0.53 21.62
C ALA A 767 -16.12 -0.69 22.07
N GLU A 768 -16.66 0.28 22.81
CA GLU A 768 -18.09 0.30 23.20
C GLU A 768 -19.00 0.33 21.97
N THR A 769 -18.59 1.02 20.90
CA THR A 769 -19.36 1.02 19.67
C THR A 769 -19.34 -0.34 18.99
N ALA A 770 -18.18 -1.01 18.95
CA ALA A 770 -18.05 -2.35 18.38
C ALA A 770 -18.86 -3.41 19.17
N LEU A 771 -18.99 -3.22 20.49
CA LEU A 771 -19.83 -4.05 21.37
C LEU A 771 -21.34 -3.72 21.30
N GLY A 772 -21.73 -2.65 20.59
CA GLY A 772 -23.13 -2.23 20.45
C GLY A 772 -23.65 -1.31 21.57
N ASN A 773 -22.79 -0.84 22.47
CA ASN A 773 -23.15 0.04 23.59
C ASN A 773 -23.16 1.52 23.16
N TYR A 774 -24.03 1.86 22.20
CA TYR A 774 -23.97 3.12 21.47
C TYR A 774 -24.17 4.38 22.35
N GLN A 775 -25.03 4.36 23.36
CA GLN A 775 -25.20 5.48 24.29
C GLN A 775 -23.93 5.80 25.08
N VAL A 776 -23.21 4.75 25.53
CA VAL A 776 -21.95 4.91 26.25
C VAL A 776 -20.88 5.46 25.30
N ALA A 777 -20.80 4.91 24.09
CA ALA A 777 -19.90 5.40 23.05
C ALA A 777 -20.15 6.88 22.71
N GLU A 778 -21.40 7.31 22.54
CA GLU A 778 -21.74 8.71 22.28
C GLU A 778 -21.23 9.62 23.40
N THR A 779 -21.47 9.23 24.65
CA THR A 779 -21.04 10.00 25.83
C THR A 779 -19.51 10.15 25.87
N LEU A 780 -18.78 9.06 25.64
CA LEU A 780 -17.32 9.07 25.58
C LEU A 780 -16.78 9.89 24.40
N SER A 781 -17.40 9.77 23.22
CA SER A 781 -17.05 10.53 22.03
C SER A 781 -17.27 12.05 22.19
N ARG A 782 -18.37 12.47 22.82
CA ARG A 782 -18.58 13.90 23.11
C ARG A 782 -17.59 14.41 24.16
N ARG A 783 -17.30 13.62 25.18
CA ARG A 783 -16.28 13.94 26.19
C ARG A 783 -14.90 14.14 25.56
N VAL A 784 -14.48 13.27 24.65
CA VAL A 784 -13.16 13.41 24.00
C VAL A 784 -13.06 14.65 23.12
N ILE A 785 -14.13 14.98 22.38
CA ILE A 785 -14.19 16.20 21.57
C ILE A 785 -14.08 17.43 22.48
N ALA A 786 -14.84 17.48 23.58
CA ALA A 786 -14.80 18.58 24.53
C ALA A 786 -13.40 18.76 25.16
N ILE A 787 -12.75 17.67 25.57
CA ILE A 787 -11.37 17.73 26.09
C ILE A 787 -10.44 18.31 25.02
N ARG A 788 -10.47 17.76 23.79
CA ARG A 788 -9.56 18.17 22.70
C ARG A 788 -9.80 19.63 22.27
N GLU A 789 -11.05 20.10 22.23
CA GLU A 789 -11.38 21.50 21.91
C GLU A 789 -10.85 22.49 22.95
N ASN A 790 -10.91 22.11 24.24
CA ASN A 790 -10.45 22.95 25.36
C ASN A 790 -8.93 22.92 25.58
N LEU A 791 -8.17 22.10 24.85
CA LEU A 791 -6.71 22.11 24.96
C LEU A 791 -6.12 23.44 24.46
N PRO A 792 -5.11 24.00 25.15
CA PRO A 792 -4.44 25.24 24.75
C PRO A 792 -3.79 25.14 23.36
N ASP A 793 -4.10 26.09 22.46
CA ASP A 793 -3.62 26.08 21.08
C ASP A 793 -2.11 26.31 20.96
N ASP A 794 -1.51 27.10 21.85
CA ASP A 794 -0.06 27.38 21.89
C ASP A 794 0.77 26.10 22.05
N LYS A 795 0.22 25.08 22.70
CA LYS A 795 0.89 23.80 22.95
C LYS A 795 0.37 22.64 22.11
N TYR A 796 -0.93 22.63 21.80
CA TYR A 796 -1.60 21.45 21.22
C TYR A 796 -2.28 21.71 19.88
N ALA A 797 -2.03 22.83 19.20
CA ALA A 797 -2.65 23.11 17.89
C ALA A 797 -2.48 21.97 16.87
N GLU A 798 -1.28 21.43 16.69
CA GLU A 798 -1.03 20.32 15.76
C GLU A 798 -1.77 19.04 16.18
N TYR A 799 -1.74 18.72 17.47
CA TYR A 799 -2.47 17.58 18.03
C TYR A 799 -3.98 17.72 17.80
N LYS A 800 -4.59 18.87 18.10
CA LYS A 800 -6.02 19.16 17.86
C LYS A 800 -6.37 19.02 16.40
N LYS A 801 -5.57 19.64 15.53
CA LYS A 801 -5.71 19.60 14.07
C LYS A 801 -5.74 18.15 13.56
N ASN A 802 -4.90 17.28 14.10
CA ASN A 802 -4.80 15.88 13.66
C ASN A 802 -5.81 14.94 14.34
N THR A 803 -6.45 15.34 15.44
CA THR A 803 -7.28 14.42 16.23
C THR A 803 -8.77 14.71 16.16
N LEU A 804 -9.17 15.99 16.17
CA LEU A 804 -10.58 16.39 16.07
C LEU A 804 -11.31 15.87 14.83
N PRO A 805 -10.71 15.84 13.62
CA PRO A 805 -11.40 15.28 12.45
C PRO A 805 -11.78 13.80 12.67
N ILE A 806 -10.86 13.02 13.27
CA ILE A 806 -11.06 11.59 13.53
C ILE A 806 -12.17 11.39 14.57
N ASN A 807 -12.21 12.18 15.64
CA ASN A 807 -13.29 12.07 16.63
C ASN A 807 -14.65 12.45 16.08
N ASN A 808 -14.74 13.51 15.29
CA ASN A 808 -16.00 13.90 14.65
C ASN A 808 -16.44 12.80 13.67
N SER A 809 -15.51 12.20 12.93
CA SER A 809 -15.81 11.05 12.06
C SER A 809 -16.33 9.84 12.85
N ASN A 810 -15.78 9.57 14.03
CA ASN A 810 -16.22 8.49 14.92
C ASN A 810 -17.61 8.79 15.51
N LEU A 811 -17.84 10.02 16.00
CA LEU A 811 -19.14 10.46 16.52
C LEU A 811 -20.23 10.44 15.45
N CYS A 812 -19.93 10.91 14.23
CA CYS A 812 -20.83 10.81 13.06
C CYS A 812 -21.33 9.36 12.88
N ARG A 813 -20.42 8.39 12.94
CA ARG A 813 -20.76 6.97 12.78
C ARG A 813 -21.54 6.41 13.97
N ILE A 814 -21.24 6.82 15.20
CA ILE A 814 -22.03 6.42 16.38
C ILE A 814 -23.47 6.93 16.24
N LEU A 815 -23.64 8.22 15.90
CA LEU A 815 -24.96 8.83 15.70
C LEU A 815 -25.74 8.18 14.56
N TRP A 816 -25.04 7.80 13.49
CA TRP A 816 -25.63 7.04 12.37
C TRP A 816 -26.22 5.71 12.82
N VAL A 817 -25.46 4.90 13.57
CA VAL A 817 -25.96 3.60 14.07
C VAL A 817 -27.09 3.77 15.08
N MET A 818 -27.13 4.90 15.80
CA MET A 818 -28.23 5.28 16.69
C MET A 818 -29.46 5.87 15.96
N ASP A 819 -29.44 5.93 14.63
CA ASP A 819 -30.50 6.49 13.77
C ASP A 819 -30.76 8.00 14.01
N LYS A 820 -29.79 8.73 14.56
CA LYS A 820 -29.82 10.20 14.72
C LYS A 820 -29.28 10.89 13.47
N LEU A 821 -29.94 10.67 12.34
CA LEU A 821 -29.37 10.93 11.01
C LEU A 821 -29.04 12.41 10.72
N ASP A 822 -29.87 13.35 11.16
CA ASP A 822 -29.65 14.78 10.89
C ASP A 822 -28.42 15.32 11.64
N GLU A 823 -28.28 14.93 12.91
CA GLU A 823 -27.10 15.27 13.71
C GLU A 823 -25.84 14.55 13.17
N ALA A 824 -25.98 13.28 12.77
CA ALA A 824 -24.90 12.52 12.17
C ALA A 824 -24.38 13.19 10.88
N ALA A 825 -25.28 13.76 10.07
CA ALA A 825 -24.93 14.47 8.83
C ALA A 825 -24.18 15.77 9.13
N GLU A 826 -24.65 16.58 10.09
CA GLU A 826 -23.96 17.81 10.51
C GLU A 826 -22.54 17.52 11.03
N ILE A 827 -22.41 16.53 11.92
CA ILE A 827 -21.11 16.11 12.46
C ILE A 827 -20.22 15.50 11.37
N GLY A 828 -20.79 14.76 10.42
CA GLY A 828 -20.06 14.18 9.28
C GLY A 828 -19.52 15.25 8.33
N GLU A 829 -20.30 16.28 8.00
CA GLU A 829 -19.84 17.43 7.21
C GLU A 829 -18.72 18.18 7.92
N ARG A 830 -18.86 18.39 9.24
CA ARG A 830 -17.80 18.97 10.07
C ARG A 830 -16.54 18.12 10.04
N ALA A 831 -16.66 16.79 10.20
CA ALA A 831 -15.54 15.86 10.16
C ALA A 831 -14.79 15.92 8.83
N MET A 832 -15.52 15.90 7.71
CA MET A 832 -14.96 15.98 6.36
C MET A 832 -14.25 17.32 6.11
N ALA A 833 -14.86 18.44 6.52
CA ALA A 833 -14.27 19.77 6.40
C ALA A 833 -12.97 19.89 7.22
N LEU A 834 -13.00 19.43 8.48
CA LEU A 834 -11.82 19.39 9.34
C LEU A 834 -10.73 18.50 8.74
N ALA A 835 -11.06 17.30 8.25
CA ALA A 835 -10.09 16.38 7.67
C ALA A 835 -9.41 16.98 6.42
N LYS A 836 -10.19 17.62 5.55
CA LYS A 836 -9.67 18.30 4.36
C LYS A 836 -8.73 19.45 4.70
N ASN A 837 -9.03 20.22 5.73
CA ASN A 837 -8.17 21.31 6.20
C ASN A 837 -6.91 20.80 6.92
N SER A 838 -7.04 19.69 7.64
CA SER A 838 -5.97 19.14 8.47
C SER A 838 -4.94 18.35 7.67
N PHE A 839 -5.42 17.43 6.84
CA PHE A 839 -4.59 16.45 6.14
C PHE A 839 -4.55 16.67 4.62
N GLY A 840 -5.35 17.61 4.11
CA GLY A 840 -5.51 17.84 2.68
C GLY A 840 -6.58 16.97 2.04
N LEU A 841 -6.79 17.21 0.74
CA LEU A 841 -7.81 16.51 -0.06
C LEU A 841 -7.49 15.02 -0.26
N ARG A 842 -6.21 14.67 -0.41
CA ARG A 842 -5.72 13.31 -0.66
C ARG A 842 -5.13 12.71 0.61
N SER A 843 -6.00 12.26 1.50
CA SER A 843 -5.60 11.65 2.77
C SER A 843 -6.57 10.55 3.18
N ARG A 844 -6.06 9.52 3.87
CA ARG A 844 -6.84 8.41 4.45
C ARG A 844 -7.97 8.94 5.33
N ASN A 845 -7.71 9.96 6.16
CA ASN A 845 -8.69 10.51 7.08
C ASN A 845 -9.80 11.29 6.36
N THR A 846 -9.47 11.99 5.27
CA THR A 846 -10.47 12.66 4.42
C THR A 846 -11.36 11.63 3.73
N ALA A 847 -10.77 10.53 3.23
CA ALA A 847 -11.52 9.43 2.63
C ALA A 847 -12.47 8.77 3.64
N GLN A 848 -12.01 8.53 4.88
CA GLN A 848 -12.84 7.95 5.94
C GLN A 848 -14.01 8.86 6.33
N ALA A 849 -13.76 10.16 6.54
CA ALA A 849 -14.84 11.10 6.88
C ALA A 849 -15.87 11.21 5.74
N THR A 850 -15.41 11.20 4.49
CA THR A 850 -16.29 11.18 3.30
C THR A 850 -17.14 9.90 3.26
N PHE A 851 -16.53 8.74 3.55
CA PHE A 851 -17.23 7.45 3.61
C PHE A 851 -18.31 7.42 4.70
N ASN A 852 -17.99 7.85 5.91
CA ASN A 852 -18.95 7.87 7.02
C ASN A 852 -20.13 8.82 6.74
N LEU A 853 -19.86 10.00 6.14
CA LEU A 853 -20.92 10.90 5.72
C LEU A 853 -21.79 10.27 4.62
N ALA A 854 -21.18 9.53 3.69
CA ALA A 854 -21.90 8.81 2.64
C ALA A 854 -22.89 7.78 3.23
N ASP A 855 -22.49 7.04 4.27
CA ASP A 855 -23.37 6.08 4.97
C ASP A 855 -24.59 6.77 5.60
N VAL A 856 -24.37 7.94 6.21
CA VAL A 856 -25.47 8.76 6.75
C VAL A 856 -26.42 9.20 5.64
N ARG A 857 -25.87 9.75 4.55
CA ARG A 857 -26.65 10.21 3.39
C ARG A 857 -27.42 9.07 2.74
N MET A 858 -26.83 7.88 2.65
CA MET A 858 -27.48 6.68 2.14
C MET A 858 -28.69 6.31 3.00
N LYS A 859 -28.52 6.28 4.33
CA LYS A 859 -29.59 5.94 5.27
C LYS A 859 -30.73 6.98 5.26
N GLN A 860 -30.41 8.26 5.00
CA GLN A 860 -31.41 9.32 4.78
C GLN A 860 -32.15 9.20 3.44
N GLY A 861 -31.68 8.37 2.50
CA GLY A 861 -32.17 8.35 1.12
C GLY A 861 -31.76 9.59 0.32
N HIS A 862 -30.69 10.28 0.74
CA HIS A 862 -30.21 11.49 0.08
C HIS A 862 -29.49 11.15 -1.24
N PRO A 863 -29.74 11.89 -2.34
CA PRO A 863 -29.20 11.56 -3.67
C PRO A 863 -27.66 11.58 -3.74
N ASP A 864 -27.00 12.39 -2.89
CA ASP A 864 -25.53 12.48 -2.84
C ASP A 864 -24.82 11.25 -2.27
N ALA A 865 -25.54 10.28 -1.71
CA ALA A 865 -24.94 9.09 -1.08
C ALA A 865 -23.97 8.36 -2.02
N LEU A 866 -24.40 8.09 -3.26
CA LEU A 866 -23.53 7.41 -4.23
C LEU A 866 -22.35 8.30 -4.64
N LYS A 867 -22.57 9.62 -4.81
CA LYS A 867 -21.49 10.58 -5.12
C LYS A 867 -20.38 10.50 -4.08
N LEU A 868 -20.76 10.54 -2.80
CA LEU A 868 -19.83 10.53 -1.68
C LEU A 868 -19.14 9.16 -1.52
N HIS A 869 -19.86 8.04 -1.68
CA HIS A 869 -19.24 6.72 -1.66
C HIS A 869 -18.24 6.51 -2.81
N LEU A 870 -18.55 7.00 -4.02
CA LEU A 870 -17.62 6.96 -5.15
C LEU A 870 -16.39 7.86 -4.91
N GLN A 871 -16.58 9.06 -4.35
CA GLN A 871 -15.47 9.93 -3.96
C GLN A 871 -14.58 9.25 -2.90
N ALA A 872 -15.17 8.64 -1.88
CA ALA A 872 -14.43 7.89 -0.87
C ALA A 872 -13.67 6.71 -1.49
N LEU A 873 -14.28 5.96 -2.40
CA LEU A 873 -13.64 4.86 -3.13
C LEU A 873 -12.42 5.35 -3.92
N VAL A 874 -12.55 6.43 -4.70
CA VAL A 874 -11.44 7.01 -5.47
C VAL A 874 -10.31 7.46 -4.56
N LEU A 875 -10.63 8.14 -3.45
CA LEU A 875 -9.63 8.59 -2.49
C LEU A 875 -8.93 7.41 -1.81
N ARG A 876 -9.66 6.35 -1.43
CA ARG A 876 -9.06 5.14 -0.84
C ARG A 876 -8.19 4.39 -1.85
N LYS A 877 -8.60 4.28 -3.12
CA LYS A 877 -7.76 3.70 -4.18
C LYS A 877 -6.46 4.49 -4.38
N ASP A 878 -6.52 5.83 -4.43
CA ASP A 878 -5.35 6.70 -4.63
C ASP A 878 -4.38 6.67 -3.43
N VAL A 879 -4.91 6.67 -2.20
CA VAL A 879 -4.09 6.80 -0.98
C VAL A 879 -3.65 5.45 -0.41
N LEU A 880 -4.52 4.44 -0.45
CA LEU A 880 -4.32 3.15 0.22
C LEU A 880 -4.05 1.99 -0.74
N GLY A 881 -4.41 2.11 -2.02
CA GLY A 881 -4.34 0.99 -2.97
C GLY A 881 -5.26 -0.17 -2.55
N ASN A 882 -4.74 -1.40 -2.63
CA ASN A 882 -5.44 -2.63 -2.24
C ASN A 882 -5.38 -2.84 -0.72
N HIS A 883 -6.08 -1.99 0.01
CA HIS A 883 -6.22 -2.06 1.46
C HIS A 883 -7.66 -2.51 1.81
N TYR A 884 -7.86 -3.18 2.94
CA TYR A 884 -9.20 -3.68 3.34
C TYR A 884 -10.28 -2.58 3.36
N GLN A 885 -9.95 -1.35 3.76
CA GLN A 885 -10.86 -0.19 3.68
C GLN A 885 -11.29 0.15 2.24
N THR A 886 -10.42 -0.05 1.25
CA THR A 886 -10.75 0.10 -0.17
C THR A 886 -11.74 -0.99 -0.59
N ALA A 887 -11.53 -2.24 -0.16
CA ALA A 887 -12.46 -3.34 -0.39
C ALA A 887 -13.84 -3.08 0.25
N GLY A 888 -13.86 -2.48 1.44
CA GLY A 888 -15.10 -2.01 2.09
C GLY A 888 -15.85 -0.99 1.24
N SER A 889 -15.13 -0.03 0.64
CA SER A 889 -15.73 0.90 -0.33
C SER A 889 -16.23 0.21 -1.60
N CYS A 890 -15.46 -0.73 -2.16
CA CYS A 890 -15.89 -1.50 -3.32
C CYS A 890 -17.19 -2.27 -3.02
N TYR A 891 -17.25 -2.98 -1.89
CA TYR A 891 -18.45 -3.70 -1.44
C TYR A 891 -19.66 -2.77 -1.30
N LYS A 892 -19.48 -1.61 -0.67
CA LYS A 892 -20.56 -0.64 -0.44
C LYS A 892 -21.08 -0.03 -1.74
N VAL A 893 -20.18 0.39 -2.62
CA VAL A 893 -20.53 0.93 -3.94
C VAL A 893 -21.19 -0.15 -4.80
N ALA A 894 -20.72 -1.41 -4.72
CA ALA A 894 -21.38 -2.52 -5.39
C ALA A 894 -22.81 -2.73 -4.92
N CYS A 895 -23.07 -2.64 -3.61
CA CYS A 895 -24.43 -2.74 -3.07
C CYS A 895 -25.34 -1.64 -3.63
N LEU A 896 -24.85 -0.41 -3.75
CA LEU A 896 -25.58 0.71 -4.38
C LEU A 896 -25.85 0.48 -5.87
N PHE A 897 -24.92 -0.16 -6.59
CA PHE A 897 -25.15 -0.56 -7.98
C PHE A 897 -26.18 -1.68 -8.11
N LEU A 898 -26.24 -2.64 -7.18
CA LEU A 898 -27.28 -3.66 -7.15
C LEU A 898 -28.68 -3.05 -6.96
N GLU A 899 -28.83 -2.06 -6.07
CA GLU A 899 -30.09 -1.33 -5.89
C GLU A 899 -30.54 -0.65 -7.18
N ARG A 900 -29.58 -0.20 -8.00
CA ARG A 900 -29.80 0.39 -9.33
C ARG A 900 -29.88 -0.63 -10.47
N ARG A 901 -29.89 -1.93 -10.17
CA ARG A 901 -29.92 -3.04 -11.14
C ARG A 901 -28.72 -3.07 -12.10
N ASP A 902 -27.60 -2.48 -11.71
CA ASP A 902 -26.33 -2.61 -12.43
C ASP A 902 -25.56 -3.84 -11.96
N LEU A 903 -26.00 -5.03 -12.39
CA LEU A 903 -25.40 -6.29 -11.96
C LEU A 903 -23.94 -6.41 -12.42
N LYS A 904 -23.60 -5.84 -13.59
CA LYS A 904 -22.24 -5.86 -14.13
C LYS A 904 -21.30 -5.03 -13.25
N ALA A 905 -21.65 -3.77 -12.98
CA ALA A 905 -20.84 -2.91 -12.13
C ALA A 905 -20.67 -3.46 -10.71
N ALA A 906 -21.75 -4.01 -10.15
CA ALA A 906 -21.71 -4.63 -8.85
C ALA A 906 -20.79 -5.86 -8.81
N ARG A 907 -20.84 -6.73 -9.83
CA ARG A 907 -19.97 -7.89 -9.92
C ARG A 907 -18.49 -7.49 -9.95
N GLU A 908 -18.14 -6.56 -10.83
CA GLU A 908 -16.75 -6.10 -11.01
C GLU A 908 -16.16 -5.59 -9.68
N LEU A 909 -16.92 -4.74 -8.96
CA LEU A 909 -16.51 -4.22 -7.66
C LEU A 909 -16.47 -5.28 -6.55
N LEU A 910 -17.38 -6.26 -6.58
CA LEU A 910 -17.38 -7.36 -5.62
C LEU A 910 -16.20 -8.32 -5.85
N GLU A 911 -15.86 -8.63 -7.11
CA GLU A 911 -14.69 -9.43 -7.45
C GLU A 911 -13.38 -8.69 -7.06
N GLU A 912 -13.31 -7.37 -7.24
CA GLU A 912 -12.21 -6.54 -6.74
C GLU A 912 -12.14 -6.59 -5.20
N ALA A 913 -13.27 -6.42 -4.50
CA ALA A 913 -13.33 -6.51 -3.04
C ALA A 913 -12.88 -7.88 -2.52
N VAL A 914 -13.32 -8.98 -3.15
CA VAL A 914 -12.88 -10.36 -2.82
C VAL A 914 -11.38 -10.47 -2.98
N THR A 915 -10.82 -10.00 -4.10
CA THR A 915 -9.39 -10.07 -4.37
C THR A 915 -8.58 -9.38 -3.27
N ILE A 916 -9.02 -8.20 -2.83
CA ILE A 916 -8.36 -7.42 -1.77
C ILE A 916 -8.54 -8.10 -0.39
N TYR A 917 -9.74 -8.55 -0.02
CA TYR A 917 -9.97 -9.16 1.29
C TYR A 917 -9.25 -10.51 1.46
N GLU A 918 -9.19 -11.34 0.42
CA GLU A 918 -8.37 -12.55 0.42
C GLU A 918 -6.87 -12.24 0.58
N ALA A 919 -6.44 -11.04 0.21
CA ALA A 919 -5.08 -10.56 0.37
C ALA A 919 -4.90 -9.75 1.67
N SER A 920 -5.85 -9.78 2.60
CA SER A 920 -5.79 -8.99 3.83
C SER A 920 -5.85 -9.92 5.04
N PHE A 921 -4.97 -9.70 6.02
CA PHE A 921 -4.93 -10.49 7.26
C PHE A 921 -6.21 -10.27 8.10
N ALA A 922 -6.74 -11.35 8.68
CA ALA A 922 -7.91 -11.34 9.58
C ALA A 922 -9.18 -10.68 9.00
N CYS A 923 -9.39 -10.82 7.68
CA CYS A 923 -10.54 -10.26 6.96
C CYS A 923 -11.58 -11.33 6.55
N GLU A 924 -11.54 -12.53 7.14
CA GLU A 924 -12.35 -13.67 6.73
C GLU A 924 -13.85 -13.38 6.82
N GLY A 925 -14.29 -12.61 7.83
CA GLY A 925 -15.69 -12.18 7.98
C GLY A 925 -16.13 -11.27 6.83
N SER A 926 -15.32 -10.26 6.50
CA SER A 926 -15.55 -9.34 5.38
C SER A 926 -15.51 -10.06 4.03
N LEU A 927 -14.57 -11.00 3.87
CA LEU A 927 -14.45 -11.84 2.69
C LEU A 927 -15.69 -12.73 2.51
N ALA A 928 -16.11 -13.45 3.56
CA ALA A 928 -17.29 -14.30 3.52
C ALA A 928 -18.54 -13.48 3.16
N ARG A 929 -18.71 -12.28 3.73
CA ARG A 929 -19.81 -11.36 3.40
C ARG A 929 -19.81 -10.97 1.93
N THR A 930 -18.64 -10.62 1.41
CA THR A 930 -18.46 -10.19 0.02
C THR A 930 -18.72 -11.35 -0.95
N LEU A 931 -18.23 -12.55 -0.65
CA LEU A 931 -18.47 -13.75 -1.46
C LEU A 931 -19.95 -14.14 -1.51
N VAL A 932 -20.69 -14.06 -0.38
CA VAL A 932 -22.14 -14.28 -0.38
C VAL A 932 -22.86 -13.27 -1.26
N LYS A 933 -22.48 -11.99 -1.19
CA LYS A 933 -23.05 -10.96 -2.05
C LYS A 933 -22.75 -11.23 -3.54
N LEU A 934 -21.50 -11.56 -3.86
CA LEU A 934 -21.06 -11.88 -5.21
C LEU A 934 -21.80 -13.10 -5.77
N SER A 935 -21.96 -14.17 -4.97
CA SER A 935 -22.71 -15.36 -5.37
C SER A 935 -24.15 -15.01 -5.74
N LYS A 936 -24.84 -14.17 -4.95
CA LYS A 936 -26.19 -13.69 -5.27
C LYS A 936 -26.22 -12.87 -6.56
N THR A 937 -25.26 -11.96 -6.75
CA THR A 937 -25.16 -11.15 -7.98
C THR A 937 -24.96 -12.02 -9.22
N VAL A 938 -24.03 -12.97 -9.17
CA VAL A 938 -23.74 -13.89 -10.28
C VAL A 938 -24.93 -14.82 -10.57
N LEU A 939 -25.67 -15.24 -9.53
CA LEU A 939 -26.91 -16.00 -9.69
C LEU A 939 -28.00 -15.18 -10.39
N GLU A 940 -28.18 -13.90 -10.03
CA GLU A 940 -29.12 -12.99 -10.71
C GLU A 940 -28.73 -12.74 -12.18
N MET A 941 -27.45 -12.90 -12.53
CA MET A 941 -26.96 -12.86 -13.92
C MET A 941 -27.15 -14.18 -14.69
N GLY A 942 -27.63 -15.24 -14.04
CA GLY A 942 -27.91 -16.55 -14.67
C GLY A 942 -26.75 -17.57 -14.62
N GLU A 943 -25.64 -17.24 -13.94
CA GLU A 943 -24.45 -18.10 -13.86
C GLU A 943 -24.48 -19.02 -12.63
N GLU A 944 -25.41 -19.99 -12.61
CA GLU A 944 -25.66 -20.82 -11.42
C GLU A 944 -24.43 -21.63 -10.94
N ALA A 945 -23.64 -22.18 -11.85
CA ALA A 945 -22.49 -23.01 -11.50
C ALA A 945 -21.43 -22.20 -10.74
N LYS A 946 -21.09 -21.01 -11.27
CA LYS A 946 -20.16 -20.07 -10.64
C LYS A 946 -20.70 -19.55 -9.31
N ALA A 947 -22.00 -19.25 -9.24
CA ALA A 947 -22.63 -18.85 -7.98
C ALA A 947 -22.53 -19.92 -6.88
N ARG A 948 -22.70 -21.20 -7.22
CA ARG A 948 -22.54 -22.34 -6.29
C ARG A 948 -21.10 -22.52 -5.80
N GLU A 949 -20.13 -22.36 -6.68
CA GLU A 949 -18.70 -22.43 -6.34
C GLU A 949 -18.31 -21.34 -5.33
N ILE A 950 -18.68 -20.09 -5.64
CA ILE A 950 -18.41 -18.92 -4.78
C ILE A 950 -19.08 -19.09 -3.41
N LEU A 951 -20.34 -19.54 -3.38
CA LEU A 951 -21.06 -19.78 -2.13
C LEU A 951 -20.40 -20.87 -1.28
N THR A 952 -19.89 -21.93 -1.92
CA THR A 952 -19.17 -23.01 -1.23
C THR A 952 -17.92 -22.48 -0.53
N LYS A 953 -17.16 -21.60 -1.21
CA LYS A 953 -16.00 -20.91 -0.62
C LYS A 953 -16.40 -20.06 0.59
N ALA A 954 -17.50 -19.29 0.48
CA ALA A 954 -18.02 -18.48 1.58
C ALA A 954 -18.43 -19.33 2.80
N ILE A 955 -19.11 -20.45 2.58
CA ILE A 955 -19.51 -21.39 3.64
C ILE A 955 -18.28 -22.03 4.30
N GLY A 956 -17.23 -22.34 3.52
CA GLY A 956 -15.96 -22.84 4.04
C GLY A 956 -15.34 -21.89 5.08
N LEU A 957 -15.29 -20.59 4.77
CA LEU A 957 -14.82 -19.56 5.70
C LEU A 957 -15.73 -19.42 6.93
N LEU A 958 -17.06 -19.44 6.73
CA LEU A 958 -18.02 -19.34 7.82
C LEU A 958 -17.90 -20.46 8.85
N LYS A 959 -17.58 -21.68 8.42
CA LYS A 959 -17.35 -22.83 9.32
C LYS A 959 -16.13 -22.66 10.23
N ILE A 960 -15.18 -21.81 9.83
CA ILE A 960 -13.99 -21.48 10.64
C ILE A 960 -14.37 -20.41 11.67
N LEU A 961 -15.20 -19.45 11.27
CA LEU A 961 -15.55 -18.28 12.09
C LEU A 961 -16.69 -18.49 13.08
N LEU A 962 -17.59 -19.43 12.78
CA LEU A 962 -18.79 -19.68 13.57
C LEU A 962 -18.84 -21.14 14.02
N THR A 963 -19.19 -21.34 15.29
CA THR A 963 -19.50 -22.67 15.84
C THR A 963 -20.74 -23.29 15.21
N ASP A 964 -21.76 -22.47 14.89
CA ASP A 964 -22.99 -22.90 14.23
C ASP A 964 -23.28 -22.03 12.99
N LEU A 965 -23.57 -22.68 11.86
CA LEU A 965 -23.93 -21.97 10.62
C LEU A 965 -25.37 -21.44 10.71
N PRO A 966 -25.60 -20.14 10.46
CA PRO A 966 -26.95 -19.57 10.42
C PRO A 966 -27.74 -20.11 9.22
N GLN A 967 -29.08 -20.09 9.32
CA GLN A 967 -29.93 -20.35 8.16
C GLN A 967 -29.68 -19.30 7.07
N GLU A 968 -29.88 -19.65 5.80
CA GLU A 968 -29.58 -18.79 4.65
C GLU A 968 -30.25 -17.40 4.73
N LYS A 969 -31.44 -17.34 5.34
CA LYS A 969 -32.18 -16.10 5.56
C LYS A 969 -31.50 -15.15 6.56
N ASP A 970 -30.81 -15.68 7.55
CA ASP A 970 -30.18 -14.93 8.65
C ASP A 970 -28.66 -14.78 8.43
N MET A 971 -28.14 -15.42 7.37
CA MET A 971 -26.71 -15.49 7.06
C MET A 971 -26.09 -14.10 6.83
N LEU A 972 -26.79 -13.20 6.13
CA LEU A 972 -26.27 -11.84 5.87
C LEU A 972 -26.18 -11.00 7.14
N GLU A 973 -27.18 -11.05 8.01
CA GLU A 973 -27.19 -10.33 9.28
C GLU A 973 -26.08 -10.85 10.22
N LYS A 974 -25.89 -12.18 10.25
CA LYS A 974 -24.79 -12.79 10.99
C LYS A 974 -23.42 -12.43 10.40
N LEU A 975 -23.29 -12.36 9.08
CA LEU A 975 -22.07 -11.93 8.40
C LEU A 975 -21.74 -10.46 8.69
N ASP A 976 -22.74 -9.58 8.71
CA ASP A 976 -22.53 -8.19 9.11
C ASP A 976 -21.99 -8.09 10.55
N SER A 977 -22.38 -9.00 11.45
CA SER A 977 -21.82 -9.08 12.81
C SER A 977 -20.36 -9.57 12.87
N LEU A 978 -19.86 -10.20 11.82
CA LEU A 978 -18.47 -10.70 11.73
C LEU A 978 -17.52 -9.72 11.04
N VAL A 979 -18.05 -8.65 10.45
CA VAL A 979 -17.22 -7.60 9.86
C VAL A 979 -16.76 -6.63 10.94
N PRO A 980 -15.47 -6.24 10.96
CA PRO A 980 -14.97 -5.21 11.86
C PRO A 980 -15.86 -3.97 11.79
N TYR A 981 -16.14 -3.38 12.94
CA TYR A 981 -17.04 -2.22 13.02
C TYR A 981 -16.64 -1.09 12.05
N VAL A 982 -15.35 -0.93 11.76
CA VAL A 982 -14.77 0.05 10.79
C VAL A 982 -15.24 -0.14 9.36
N ASP A 983 -15.67 -1.36 8.97
CA ASP A 983 -16.05 -1.74 7.61
C ASP A 983 -17.52 -2.19 7.45
N ARG A 984 -18.33 -2.10 8.52
CA ARG A 984 -19.79 -2.26 8.45
C ARG A 984 -20.42 -1.01 7.83
#